data_AF-A0A962MRE0-F1
#
_entry.id   AF-A0A962MRE0-F1
#
_cell.length_a   1.000
_cell.length_b   1.000
_cell.length_c   1.000
_cell.angle_alpha   90.00
_cell.angle_beta   90.00
_cell.angle_gamma   90.00
#
_symmetry.space_group_name_H-M   'P 1'
#
loop_
_entity.id
_entity.type
_entity.pdbx_description
1 polymer ?
#
loop_
_entity_poly.entity_id
_entity_poly.type
_entity_poly.pdbx_seq_one_letter_code
_entity_poly.pdbx_strand_id
1 'polypeptide(L)'
;GAREHNLKNIDVDMPRDKLIVITGLSGSGKSSLAFDTIYAEGQRRYVESLSAYARQFLELMQKPDVDSIEGLMPAISIEQKTTSRNPRSTVGTVTEIYDYMRLLWARVGVPYSPATGKPITSQTVSEIVDRITAMGDGTKLYLLAPIVRGRKGEYRKEFKDLQAKGFQRIKVDGTLYEIAEVPALDKKLKHNIEVVVDRLVVREDMGNRLADSVETALRLADGLVLAENADTGAQELFSEKYACPVSGFTIPEIEPRLFSFNSPHGACPTCDGLGQRMYMDEALVVPDGSKSLLKGAIEPWSKSFAPFYMQALEGVAAHYGFSAAEKWDKLPRKYQEIILYGSGDEPIAITYNTKTESTWKSNKPFEGVIPSLERRMIETDSNSAREELSKYQATAPCEACEGHRLKPEALAVKIDGKPISEVGTYSIEEAGNWFEAVNETLNTQQQQIAEKILKEINERLTFLRNVGLDYLNLSRSSGTLSGGESQRIRLASQIGSGLTGVLYVLDEPSIGLHQRDNNRLLETLTRLRDMGNTVIVVEHDEDAIRAADHLIDMGPGAGVHGGRVVAEGSPEEVFKSGRSMTAAYMNGTKEIVVPKQRRYPKHVIPSEAEGSDPLSGASDSSTTPRKRGSGRNDIRCIEIIGATGNNLQNVSASIPLGTFTCVTGVSGSGKSTFTIDTLYRAASRTLMKSKEQPLPYKDIKGLEFVDKVIDIDQSPIGRTPRSNPATYTGAFTPIREWYAGLPEAKARGYGPGRFSFNVKGGRCEACKGDGVIKIEMHF
;
A
#
# COMPACT_ATOMS: atom_id res chain seq x y z
N GLY A 1 24.50 -34.80 -10.35
CA GLY A 1 25.21 -34.69 -9.07
C GLY A 1 25.02 -33.32 -8.47
N ALA A 2 23.82 -33.01 -7.96
CA ALA A 2 23.54 -31.78 -7.23
C ALA A 2 23.83 -31.97 -5.72
N ARG A 3 24.52 -30.99 -5.12
CA ARG A 3 25.04 -31.05 -3.74
C ARG A 3 24.75 -29.80 -2.92
N GLU A 4 23.98 -28.86 -3.45
CA GLU A 4 23.62 -27.63 -2.74
C GLU A 4 22.99 -27.94 -1.37
N HIS A 5 23.48 -27.27 -0.32
CA HIS A 5 23.08 -27.48 1.07
C HIS A 5 23.14 -28.94 1.58
N ASN A 6 21.99 -29.62 1.67
CA ASN A 6 21.90 -30.99 2.19
C ASN A 6 21.73 -32.05 1.09
N LEU A 7 21.69 -31.66 -0.19
CA LEU A 7 21.55 -32.58 -1.32
C LEU A 7 22.73 -33.57 -1.36
N LYS A 8 22.42 -34.85 -1.61
CA LYS A 8 23.37 -35.97 -1.50
C LYS A 8 23.85 -36.44 -2.87
N ASN A 9 24.43 -35.53 -3.65
CA ASN A 9 24.92 -35.79 -5.00
C ASN A 9 23.83 -36.43 -5.89
N ILE A 10 22.66 -35.78 -5.94
CA ILE A 10 21.49 -36.35 -6.60
C ILE A 10 21.52 -36.13 -8.12
N ASP A 11 20.87 -37.05 -8.83
CA ASP A 11 20.59 -37.00 -10.26
C ASP A 11 19.06 -37.07 -10.42
N VAL A 12 18.49 -36.20 -11.25
CA VAL A 12 17.04 -36.05 -11.44
C VAL A 12 16.78 -35.69 -12.90
N ASP A 13 15.80 -36.35 -13.52
CA ASP A 13 15.42 -36.16 -14.92
C ASP A 13 14.02 -35.54 -15.03
N MET A 14 13.96 -34.25 -15.34
CA MET A 14 12.71 -33.50 -15.39
C MET A 14 12.16 -33.37 -16.82
N PRO A 15 10.90 -33.76 -17.08
CA PRO A 15 10.31 -33.59 -18.40
C PRO A 15 10.02 -32.11 -18.71
N ARG A 16 10.35 -31.66 -19.92
CA ARG A 16 10.02 -30.31 -20.39
C ARG A 16 8.55 -30.19 -20.76
N ASP A 17 8.07 -28.94 -20.72
CA ASP A 17 6.70 -28.54 -21.08
C ASP A 17 5.62 -29.23 -20.23
N LYS A 18 6.00 -29.55 -18.98
CA LYS A 18 5.18 -30.24 -17.99
C LYS A 18 5.05 -29.44 -16.70
N LEU A 19 3.97 -29.72 -15.97
CA LEU A 19 3.77 -29.29 -14.58
C LEU A 19 4.43 -30.32 -13.66
N ILE A 20 5.59 -29.96 -13.12
CA ILE A 20 6.39 -30.77 -12.21
C ILE A 20 6.12 -30.31 -10.78
N VAL A 21 5.79 -31.23 -9.89
CA VAL A 21 5.65 -30.95 -8.45
C VAL A 21 6.78 -31.60 -7.68
N ILE A 22 7.46 -30.81 -6.84
CA ILE A 22 8.46 -31.29 -5.88
C ILE A 22 7.83 -31.28 -4.50
N THR A 23 7.76 -32.44 -3.86
CA THR A 23 7.12 -32.63 -2.56
C THR A 23 8.03 -33.35 -1.57
N GLY A 24 7.55 -33.57 -0.34
CA GLY A 24 8.29 -34.23 0.74
C GLY A 24 8.45 -33.38 2.00
N LEU A 25 9.11 -33.91 3.04
CA LEU A 25 9.13 -33.29 4.37
C LEU A 25 9.74 -31.87 4.40
N SER A 26 9.33 -31.04 5.37
CA SER A 26 9.98 -29.75 5.61
C SER A 26 11.47 -29.94 5.90
N GLY A 27 12.34 -29.22 5.18
CA GLY A 27 13.80 -29.39 5.26
C GLY A 27 14.36 -30.62 4.52
N SER A 28 13.59 -31.32 3.67
CA SER A 28 14.10 -32.45 2.89
C SER A 28 15.03 -32.07 1.72
N GLY A 29 15.17 -30.77 1.41
CA GLY A 29 15.99 -30.27 0.31
C GLY A 29 15.20 -29.82 -0.94
N LYS A 30 13.86 -29.69 -0.85
CA LYS A 30 13.01 -29.25 -1.97
C LYS A 30 13.44 -27.90 -2.55
N SER A 31 13.51 -26.88 -1.69
CA SER A 31 13.92 -25.53 -2.10
C SER A 31 15.37 -25.49 -2.56
N SER A 32 16.25 -26.30 -1.95
CA SER A 32 17.65 -26.42 -2.37
C SER A 32 17.79 -26.95 -3.79
N LEU A 33 16.93 -27.88 -4.20
CA LEU A 33 16.88 -28.37 -5.58
C LEU A 33 16.20 -27.34 -6.51
N ALA A 34 15.00 -26.88 -6.16
CA ALA A 34 14.19 -26.03 -7.03
C ALA A 34 14.78 -24.61 -7.22
N PHE A 35 15.10 -23.94 -6.11
CA PHE A 35 15.51 -22.53 -6.11
C PHE A 35 17.03 -22.37 -6.13
N ASP A 36 17.71 -22.99 -5.17
CA ASP A 36 19.15 -22.75 -4.96
C ASP A 36 20.02 -23.45 -6.02
N THR A 37 19.48 -24.46 -6.71
CA THR A 37 20.16 -25.17 -7.79
C THR A 37 19.59 -24.82 -9.17
N ILE A 38 18.35 -25.24 -9.47
CA ILE A 38 17.78 -25.19 -10.83
C ILE A 38 17.50 -23.74 -11.26
N TYR A 39 16.73 -23.00 -10.46
CA TYR A 39 16.43 -21.59 -10.75
C TYR A 39 17.71 -20.75 -10.76
N ALA A 40 18.58 -20.91 -9.77
CA ALA A 40 19.84 -20.16 -9.68
C ALA A 40 20.72 -20.35 -10.93
N GLU A 41 20.89 -21.59 -11.40
CA GLU A 41 21.61 -21.86 -12.64
C GLU A 41 20.90 -21.32 -13.88
N GLY A 42 19.57 -21.48 -13.99
CA GLY A 42 18.78 -20.97 -15.12
C GLY A 42 18.84 -19.45 -15.24
N GLN A 43 18.71 -18.74 -14.12
CA GLN A 43 18.84 -17.28 -14.07
C GLN A 43 20.28 -16.84 -14.39
N ARG A 44 21.28 -17.46 -13.77
CA ARG A 44 22.70 -17.11 -13.96
C ARG A 44 23.10 -17.22 -15.43
N ARG A 45 22.82 -18.35 -16.07
CA ARG A 45 23.18 -18.60 -17.48
C ARG A 45 22.52 -17.58 -18.42
N TYR A 46 21.28 -17.19 -18.13
CA TYR A 46 20.59 -16.17 -18.91
C TYR A 46 21.23 -14.78 -18.72
N VAL A 47 21.48 -14.35 -17.48
CA VAL A 47 22.06 -13.01 -17.20
C VAL A 47 23.51 -12.90 -17.69
N GLU A 48 24.30 -13.97 -17.65
CA GLU A 48 25.66 -14.04 -18.24
C GLU A 48 25.69 -13.82 -19.76
N SER A 49 24.54 -14.00 -20.43
CA SER A 49 24.40 -13.75 -21.87
C SER A 49 24.08 -12.29 -22.20
N LEU A 50 23.60 -11.50 -21.24
CA LEU A 50 23.13 -10.12 -21.48
C LEU A 50 24.27 -9.15 -21.81
N SER A 51 25.42 -9.26 -21.13
CA SER A 51 26.60 -8.43 -21.44
C SER A 51 27.89 -9.03 -20.88
N ALA A 52 29.03 -8.64 -21.47
CA ALA A 52 30.35 -9.01 -20.95
C ALA A 52 30.58 -8.47 -19.52
N TYR A 53 30.02 -7.29 -19.21
CA TYR A 53 30.06 -6.69 -17.88
C TYR A 53 29.29 -7.53 -16.85
N ALA A 54 28.04 -7.92 -17.17
CA ALA A 54 27.24 -8.78 -16.30
C ALA A 54 27.94 -10.12 -16.03
N ARG A 55 28.60 -10.70 -17.05
CA ARG A 55 29.39 -11.94 -16.89
C ARG A 55 30.53 -11.79 -15.88
N GLN A 56 31.34 -10.74 -15.99
CA GLN A 56 32.42 -10.47 -15.04
C GLN A 56 31.91 -10.29 -13.60
N PHE A 57 30.75 -9.67 -13.44
CA PHE A 57 30.13 -9.50 -12.13
C PHE A 57 29.59 -10.81 -11.55
N LEU A 58 28.95 -11.65 -12.37
CA LEU A 58 28.42 -12.94 -11.93
C LEU A 58 29.50 -13.97 -11.62
N GLU A 59 30.69 -13.85 -12.20
CA GLU A 59 31.86 -14.68 -11.83
C GLU A 59 32.30 -14.47 -10.38
N LEU A 60 31.98 -13.33 -9.76
CA LEU A 60 32.23 -13.08 -8.34
C LEU A 60 31.21 -13.78 -7.42
N MET A 61 30.10 -14.27 -7.98
CA MET A 61 29.09 -15.00 -7.22
C MET A 61 29.46 -16.48 -7.11
N GLN A 62 29.12 -17.07 -5.97
CA GLN A 62 29.25 -18.50 -5.79
C GLN A 62 28.25 -19.21 -6.72
N LYS A 63 28.76 -20.09 -7.58
CA LYS A 63 27.92 -20.96 -8.43
C LYS A 63 27.29 -22.05 -7.57
N PRO A 64 26.05 -22.47 -7.86
CA PRO A 64 25.44 -23.65 -7.23
C PRO A 64 26.34 -24.88 -7.35
N ASP A 65 26.39 -25.69 -6.29
CA ASP A 65 27.21 -26.92 -6.27
C ASP A 65 26.51 -28.05 -7.05
N VAL A 66 26.82 -28.13 -8.33
CA VAL A 66 26.32 -29.15 -9.25
C VAL A 66 27.39 -29.54 -10.28
N ASP A 67 27.46 -30.83 -10.62
CA ASP A 67 28.39 -31.32 -11.65
C ASP A 67 28.04 -30.80 -13.04
N SER A 68 26.80 -31.02 -13.45
CA SER A 68 26.29 -30.60 -14.75
C SER A 68 24.76 -30.48 -14.69
N ILE A 69 24.24 -29.46 -15.37
CA ILE A 69 22.80 -29.36 -15.67
C ILE A 69 22.68 -29.02 -17.15
N GLU A 70 21.97 -29.87 -17.87
CA GLU A 70 21.72 -29.73 -19.29
C GLU A 70 20.26 -29.40 -19.55
N GLY A 71 19.99 -28.71 -20.65
CA GLY A 71 18.64 -28.43 -21.07
C GLY A 71 17.85 -27.41 -20.25
N LEU A 72 18.55 -26.55 -19.49
CA LEU A 72 17.95 -25.43 -18.77
C LEU A 72 17.37 -24.39 -19.72
N MET A 73 16.17 -23.91 -19.37
CA MET A 73 15.53 -22.72 -19.95
C MET A 73 15.85 -21.50 -19.08
N PRO A 74 15.68 -20.26 -19.60
CA PRO A 74 15.67 -19.07 -18.75
C PRO A 74 14.66 -19.25 -17.61
N ALA A 75 15.09 -19.04 -16.37
CA ALA A 75 14.28 -19.35 -15.20
C ALA A 75 13.74 -18.09 -14.51
N ILE A 76 12.48 -18.14 -14.08
CA ILE A 76 11.80 -17.08 -13.32
C ILE A 76 11.24 -17.69 -12.03
N SER A 77 11.62 -17.13 -10.87
CA SER A 77 11.08 -17.55 -9.59
C SER A 77 9.86 -16.72 -9.18
N ILE A 78 8.85 -17.39 -8.61
CA ILE A 78 7.66 -16.78 -8.02
C ILE A 78 7.58 -17.23 -6.55
N GLU A 79 8.37 -16.56 -5.72
CA GLU A 79 8.50 -16.81 -4.28
C GLU A 79 7.74 -15.77 -3.44
N GLN A 80 7.50 -16.09 -2.17
CA GLN A 80 6.99 -15.16 -1.15
C GLN A 80 8.07 -14.21 -0.62
N LYS A 81 8.94 -13.66 -1.48
CA LYS A 81 9.85 -12.61 -1.03
C LYS A 81 9.01 -11.41 -0.60
N THR A 82 9.35 -10.83 0.56
CA THR A 82 8.67 -9.65 1.09
C THR A 82 8.58 -8.58 0.00
N THR A 83 7.36 -8.20 -0.37
CA THR A 83 7.12 -7.11 -1.31
C THR A 83 7.81 -5.85 -0.82
N SER A 84 8.32 -5.08 -1.78
CA SER A 84 8.88 -3.76 -1.51
C SER A 84 7.85 -2.95 -0.72
N ARG A 85 8.19 -2.56 0.51
CA ARG A 85 7.32 -1.73 1.38
C ARG A 85 7.31 -0.26 0.95
N ASN A 86 7.52 0.00 -0.33
CA ASN A 86 7.49 1.37 -0.85
C ASN A 86 6.05 1.89 -0.79
N PRO A 87 5.77 2.95 -0.01
CA PRO A 87 4.41 3.48 0.17
C PRO A 87 3.79 3.99 -1.14
N ARG A 88 4.62 4.27 -2.15
CA ARG A 88 4.18 4.68 -3.49
C ARG A 88 3.74 3.52 -4.38
N SER A 89 4.09 2.28 -4.05
CA SER A 89 3.73 1.12 -4.88
C SER A 89 2.34 0.59 -4.51
N THR A 90 1.44 0.48 -5.48
CA THR A 90 0.08 -0.07 -5.35
C THR A 90 -0.11 -1.33 -6.18
N VAL A 91 -1.23 -2.04 -5.99
CA VAL A 91 -1.62 -3.17 -6.85
C VAL A 91 -1.62 -2.77 -8.33
N GLY A 92 -2.19 -1.61 -8.66
CA GLY A 92 -2.25 -1.09 -10.02
C GLY A 92 -0.88 -0.79 -10.64
N THR A 93 0.12 -0.34 -9.85
CA THR A 93 1.47 -0.12 -10.36
C THR A 93 2.27 -1.42 -10.51
N VAL A 94 2.11 -2.38 -9.59
CA VAL A 94 2.81 -3.68 -9.66
C VAL A 94 2.30 -4.51 -10.84
N THR A 95 1.02 -4.36 -11.18
CA THR A 95 0.37 -5.08 -12.29
C THR A 95 0.46 -4.33 -13.62
N GLU A 96 1.07 -3.14 -13.64
CA GLU A 96 1.11 -2.20 -14.78
C GLU A 96 -0.26 -1.73 -15.29
N ILE A 97 -1.37 -2.19 -14.69
CA ILE A 97 -2.73 -1.75 -15.06
C ILE A 97 -2.85 -0.24 -14.96
N TYR A 98 -2.27 0.35 -13.91
CA TYR A 98 -2.29 1.79 -13.73
C TYR A 98 -1.53 2.52 -14.86
N ASP A 99 -0.45 1.95 -15.41
CA ASP A 99 0.28 2.56 -16.52
C ASP A 99 -0.57 2.61 -17.80
N TYR A 100 -1.32 1.54 -18.09
CA TYR A 100 -2.30 1.53 -19.19
C TYR A 100 -3.48 2.46 -18.92
N MET A 101 -3.95 2.58 -17.66
CA MET A 101 -4.95 3.59 -17.29
C MET A 101 -4.43 4.99 -17.57
N ARG A 102 -3.19 5.33 -17.21
CA ARG A 102 -2.62 6.65 -17.53
C ARG A 102 -2.59 6.90 -19.04
N LEU A 103 -2.26 5.88 -19.83
CA LEU A 103 -2.26 5.98 -21.28
C LEU A 103 -3.68 6.19 -21.83
N LEU A 104 -4.67 5.47 -21.30
CA LEU A 104 -6.07 5.61 -21.68
C LEU A 104 -6.58 7.02 -21.38
N TRP A 105 -6.40 7.52 -20.15
CA TRP A 105 -6.82 8.88 -19.77
C TRP A 105 -6.10 9.96 -20.57
N ALA A 106 -4.85 9.75 -20.95
CA ALA A 106 -4.14 10.69 -21.80
C ALA A 106 -4.65 10.75 -23.25
N ARG A 107 -5.17 9.62 -23.77
CA ARG A 107 -5.57 9.52 -25.18
C ARG A 107 -7.04 9.79 -25.42
N VAL A 108 -7.93 9.36 -24.52
CA VAL A 108 -9.39 9.51 -24.70
C VAL A 108 -10.07 10.32 -23.59
N GLY A 109 -9.33 10.68 -22.54
CA GLY A 109 -9.87 11.46 -21.43
C GLY A 109 -10.28 12.86 -21.84
N VAL A 110 -11.46 13.29 -21.38
CA VAL A 110 -11.98 14.64 -21.62
C VAL A 110 -11.66 15.50 -20.39
N PRO A 111 -10.92 16.61 -20.54
CA PRO A 111 -10.70 17.54 -19.44
C PRO A 111 -11.96 18.34 -19.14
N TYR A 112 -12.28 18.52 -17.86
CA TYR A 112 -13.40 19.35 -17.40
C TYR A 112 -12.90 20.52 -16.56
N SER A 113 -13.53 21.69 -16.71
CA SER A 113 -13.21 22.83 -15.86
C SER A 113 -13.72 22.61 -14.43
N PRO A 114 -12.87 22.69 -13.39
CA PRO A 114 -13.31 22.56 -12.00
C PRO A 114 -14.33 23.63 -11.58
N ALA A 115 -14.31 24.81 -12.23
CA ALA A 115 -15.19 25.92 -11.89
C ALA A 115 -16.55 25.87 -12.59
N THR A 116 -16.61 25.33 -13.81
CA THR A 116 -17.86 25.33 -14.61
C THR A 116 -18.45 23.96 -14.86
N GLY A 117 -17.70 22.88 -14.62
CA GLY A 117 -18.11 21.51 -14.93
C GLY A 117 -18.26 21.21 -16.43
N LYS A 118 -17.90 22.15 -17.31
CA LYS A 118 -17.97 21.98 -18.77
C LYS A 118 -16.68 21.38 -19.34
N PRO A 119 -16.76 20.58 -20.42
CA PRO A 119 -15.60 20.03 -21.08
C PRO A 119 -14.74 21.16 -21.69
N ILE A 120 -13.43 21.03 -21.53
CA ILE A 120 -12.42 21.91 -22.12
C ILE A 120 -12.01 21.25 -23.45
N THR A 121 -12.04 22.00 -24.53
CA THR A 121 -11.57 21.52 -25.84
C THR A 121 -10.49 22.48 -26.31
N SER A 122 -9.39 21.94 -26.83
CA SER A 122 -8.46 22.67 -27.68
C SER A 122 -8.96 22.56 -29.11
N GLN A 123 -8.93 23.65 -29.86
CA GLN A 123 -9.35 23.65 -31.26
C GLN A 123 -8.23 24.24 -32.11
N THR A 124 -7.92 23.57 -33.22
CA THR A 124 -7.01 24.09 -34.23
C THR A 124 -7.66 25.27 -34.96
N VAL A 125 -6.84 26.12 -35.59
CA VAL A 125 -7.35 27.25 -36.39
C VAL A 125 -8.37 26.77 -37.43
N SER A 126 -8.10 25.65 -38.11
CA SER A 126 -9.02 25.05 -39.09
C SER A 126 -10.35 24.64 -38.46
N GLU A 127 -10.36 23.98 -37.31
CA GLU A 127 -11.61 23.59 -36.62
C GLU A 127 -12.42 24.80 -36.14
N ILE A 128 -11.75 25.87 -35.69
CA ILE A 128 -12.40 27.13 -35.31
C ILE A 128 -13.06 27.76 -36.54
N VAL A 129 -12.35 27.80 -37.68
CA VAL A 129 -12.85 28.30 -38.96
C VAL A 129 -14.06 27.49 -39.42
N ASP A 130 -14.00 26.15 -39.35
CA ASP A 130 -15.09 25.27 -39.73
C ASP A 130 -16.33 25.48 -38.85
N ARG A 131 -16.16 25.60 -37.53
CA ARG A 131 -17.27 25.88 -36.60
C ARG A 131 -17.91 27.23 -36.84
N ILE A 132 -17.12 28.28 -37.10
CA ILE A 132 -17.64 29.61 -37.42
C ILE A 132 -18.41 29.58 -38.75
N THR A 133 -17.91 28.84 -39.74
CA THR A 133 -18.58 28.69 -41.04
C THR A 133 -19.91 27.93 -40.92
N ALA A 134 -19.99 26.97 -39.99
CA ALA A 134 -21.21 26.22 -39.69
C ALA A 134 -22.31 27.03 -38.97
N MET A 135 -22.05 28.28 -38.53
CA MET A 135 -23.04 29.14 -37.87
C MET A 135 -24.15 29.65 -38.81
N GLY A 136 -24.04 29.39 -40.12
CA GLY A 136 -25.07 29.65 -41.12
C GLY A 136 -24.73 30.83 -42.03
N ASP A 137 -24.98 30.65 -43.33
CA ASP A 137 -24.66 31.63 -44.38
C ASP A 137 -25.43 32.95 -44.15
N GLY A 138 -24.71 34.07 -44.23
CA GLY A 138 -25.25 35.42 -44.00
C GLY A 138 -25.24 35.93 -42.56
N THR A 139 -24.76 35.15 -41.57
CA THR A 139 -24.58 35.66 -40.19
C THR A 139 -23.47 36.71 -40.11
N LYS A 140 -23.76 37.84 -39.43
CA LYS A 140 -22.78 38.90 -39.18
C LYS A 140 -22.05 38.63 -37.87
N LEU A 141 -20.74 38.51 -37.92
CA LEU A 141 -19.89 38.19 -36.77
C LEU A 141 -18.84 39.29 -36.53
N TYR A 142 -18.67 39.65 -35.26
CA TYR A 142 -17.49 40.34 -34.75
C TYR A 142 -16.50 39.30 -34.24
N LEU A 143 -15.30 39.30 -34.80
CA LEU A 143 -14.22 38.44 -34.36
C LEU A 143 -13.36 39.24 -33.38
N LEU A 144 -13.41 38.85 -32.11
CA LEU A 144 -12.89 39.61 -30.97
C LEU A 144 -11.70 38.87 -30.32
N ALA A 145 -10.67 39.62 -29.93
CA ALA A 145 -9.54 39.11 -29.15
C ALA A 145 -9.65 39.59 -27.69
N PRO A 146 -10.00 38.72 -26.72
CA PRO A 146 -10.16 39.09 -25.32
C PRO A 146 -8.81 39.23 -24.59
N ILE A 147 -8.18 40.40 -24.70
CA ILE A 147 -6.86 40.67 -24.11
C ILE A 147 -6.89 40.80 -22.59
N VAL A 148 -7.99 41.31 -22.02
CA VAL A 148 -8.12 41.51 -20.57
C VAL A 148 -9.47 40.98 -20.12
N ARG A 149 -9.46 40.15 -19.08
CA ARG A 149 -10.65 39.49 -18.55
C ARG A 149 -10.70 39.60 -17.03
N GLY A 150 -11.59 40.44 -16.52
CA GLY A 150 -11.89 40.58 -15.09
C GLY A 150 -10.70 41.04 -14.25
N ARG A 151 -9.76 41.80 -14.83
CA ARG A 151 -8.55 42.30 -14.15
C ARG A 151 -8.64 43.81 -13.89
N LYS A 152 -8.07 44.26 -12.76
CA LYS A 152 -8.04 45.68 -12.38
C LYS A 152 -6.89 46.42 -13.06
N GLY A 153 -7.15 47.60 -13.62
CA GLY A 153 -6.12 48.42 -14.28
C GLY A 153 -6.70 49.51 -15.18
N GLU A 154 -5.86 50.50 -15.54
CA GLU A 154 -6.26 51.60 -16.45
C GLU A 154 -5.97 51.32 -17.93
N TYR A 155 -5.14 50.31 -18.23
CA TYR A 155 -4.78 49.78 -19.56
C TYR A 155 -4.41 50.81 -20.67
N ARG A 156 -3.97 52.03 -20.31
CA ARG A 156 -3.61 53.10 -21.27
C ARG A 156 -2.46 52.73 -22.21
N LYS A 157 -1.52 51.91 -21.74
CA LYS A 157 -0.36 51.51 -22.54
C LYS A 157 -0.78 50.53 -23.62
N GLU A 158 -1.63 49.58 -23.24
CA GLU A 158 -2.20 48.54 -24.10
C GLU A 158 -3.03 49.18 -25.22
N PHE A 159 -3.83 50.21 -24.93
CA PHE A 159 -4.57 50.95 -25.97
C PHE A 159 -3.65 51.64 -26.99
N LYS A 160 -2.56 52.27 -26.52
CA LYS A 160 -1.55 52.89 -27.42
C LYS A 160 -0.85 51.84 -28.30
N ASP A 161 -0.48 50.70 -27.72
CA ASP A 161 0.18 49.62 -28.44
C ASP A 161 -0.74 48.99 -29.51
N LEU A 162 -2.04 48.88 -29.22
CA LEU A 162 -3.05 48.40 -30.18
C LEU A 162 -3.28 49.41 -31.31
N GLN A 163 -3.34 50.70 -30.99
CA GLN A 163 -3.47 51.76 -31.98
C GLN A 163 -2.25 51.82 -32.90
N ALA A 164 -1.04 51.66 -32.36
CA ALA A 164 0.19 51.58 -33.15
C ALA A 164 0.23 50.35 -34.07
N LYS A 165 -0.44 49.25 -33.70
CA LYS A 165 -0.63 48.05 -34.54
C LYS A 165 -1.76 48.18 -35.56
N GLY A 166 -2.48 49.31 -35.59
CA GLY A 166 -3.50 49.61 -36.58
C GLY A 166 -4.93 49.19 -36.23
N PHE A 167 -5.19 48.72 -35.01
CA PHE A 167 -6.56 48.43 -34.57
C PHE A 167 -7.32 49.73 -34.31
N GLN A 168 -8.60 49.78 -34.71
CA GLN A 168 -9.43 51.00 -34.59
C GLN A 168 -10.52 50.88 -33.52
N ARG A 169 -11.02 49.66 -33.25
CA ARG A 169 -12.19 49.43 -32.42
C ARG A 169 -11.89 48.45 -31.29
N ILE A 170 -12.48 48.72 -30.14
CA ILE A 170 -12.32 47.91 -28.94
C ILE A 170 -13.63 47.92 -28.16
N LYS A 171 -13.93 46.80 -27.52
CA LYS A 171 -15.10 46.64 -26.67
C LYS A 171 -14.62 46.59 -25.22
N VAL A 172 -15.09 47.54 -24.42
CA VAL A 172 -14.73 47.66 -23.00
C VAL A 172 -15.99 47.54 -22.17
N ASP A 173 -16.01 46.57 -21.25
CA ASP A 173 -17.14 46.27 -20.37
C ASP A 173 -18.49 46.16 -21.11
N GLY A 174 -18.46 45.52 -22.29
CA GLY A 174 -19.63 45.31 -23.13
C GLY A 174 -19.97 46.44 -24.09
N THR A 175 -19.32 47.61 -23.98
CA THR A 175 -19.60 48.78 -24.84
C THR A 175 -18.49 48.96 -25.89
N LEU A 176 -18.89 49.20 -27.13
CA LEU A 176 -17.98 49.33 -28.29
C LEU A 176 -17.51 50.78 -28.42
N TYR A 177 -16.21 50.99 -28.45
CA TYR A 177 -15.54 52.29 -28.58
C TYR A 177 -14.55 52.27 -29.75
N GLU A 178 -14.31 53.43 -30.35
CA GLU A 178 -13.07 53.64 -31.10
C GLU A 178 -11.92 53.85 -30.11
N ILE A 179 -10.73 53.31 -30.39
CA ILE A 179 -9.62 53.30 -29.43
C ILE A 179 -9.24 54.74 -28.98
N ALA A 180 -9.42 55.74 -29.85
CA ALA A 180 -9.18 57.14 -29.53
C ALA A 180 -10.21 57.75 -28.56
N GLU A 181 -11.40 57.18 -28.46
CA GLU A 181 -12.55 57.69 -27.69
C GLU A 181 -12.82 56.89 -26.41
N VAL A 182 -11.94 55.94 -26.07
CA VAL A 182 -12.11 55.11 -24.87
C VAL A 182 -12.01 55.98 -23.61
N PRO A 183 -13.03 55.98 -22.73
CA PRO A 183 -12.96 56.72 -21.48
C PRO A 183 -11.88 56.18 -20.54
N ALA A 184 -11.32 57.05 -19.69
CA ALA A 184 -10.29 56.64 -18.74
C ALA A 184 -10.86 55.61 -17.73
N LEU A 185 -10.29 54.40 -17.74
CA LEU A 185 -10.72 53.30 -16.87
C LEU A 185 -10.22 53.45 -15.43
N ASP A 186 -11.04 53.05 -14.46
CA ASP A 186 -10.71 53.13 -13.05
C ASP A 186 -9.78 51.97 -12.63
N LYS A 187 -8.59 52.32 -12.14
CA LYS A 187 -7.59 51.36 -11.65
C LYS A 187 -8.10 50.43 -10.54
N LYS A 188 -9.17 50.78 -9.82
CA LYS A 188 -9.72 49.98 -8.71
C LYS A 188 -10.79 48.97 -9.13
N LEU A 189 -11.40 49.14 -10.31
CA LEU A 189 -12.47 48.29 -10.83
C LEU A 189 -11.92 47.22 -11.78
N LYS A 190 -12.64 46.10 -11.89
CA LYS A 190 -12.28 45.02 -12.82
C LYS A 190 -12.88 45.36 -14.18
N HIS A 191 -12.08 45.25 -15.24
CA HIS A 191 -12.49 45.53 -16.60
C HIS A 191 -12.35 44.30 -17.51
N ASN A 192 -13.21 44.20 -18.52
CA ASN A 192 -13.12 43.29 -19.65
C ASN A 192 -12.82 44.09 -20.93
N ILE A 193 -11.78 43.71 -21.65
CA ILE A 193 -11.31 44.41 -22.85
C ILE A 193 -11.14 43.41 -23.98
N GLU A 194 -11.86 43.65 -25.08
CA GLU A 194 -11.94 42.78 -26.26
C GLU A 194 -11.66 43.62 -27.51
N VAL A 195 -10.62 43.28 -28.28
CA VAL A 195 -10.28 44.03 -29.51
C VAL A 195 -11.04 43.47 -30.69
N VAL A 196 -11.61 44.33 -31.53
CA VAL A 196 -12.24 43.89 -32.78
C VAL A 196 -11.15 43.64 -33.82
N VAL A 197 -10.95 42.38 -34.18
CA VAL A 197 -9.94 41.95 -35.15
C VAL A 197 -10.49 41.99 -36.57
N ASP A 198 -11.69 41.44 -36.80
CA ASP A 198 -12.38 41.55 -38.09
C ASP A 198 -13.91 41.61 -37.91
N ARG A 199 -14.59 42.10 -38.95
CA ARG A 199 -16.04 42.14 -39.10
C ARG A 199 -16.39 41.34 -40.35
N LEU A 200 -17.06 40.22 -40.13
CA LEU A 200 -17.27 39.21 -41.16
C LEU A 200 -18.75 38.95 -41.36
N VAL A 201 -19.12 38.61 -42.59
CA VAL A 201 -20.43 38.05 -42.92
C VAL A 201 -20.15 36.65 -43.43
N VAL A 202 -20.55 35.63 -42.67
CA VAL A 202 -20.24 34.22 -43.00
C VAL A 202 -20.73 33.92 -44.42
N ARG A 203 -19.83 33.39 -45.26
CA ARG A 203 -20.05 32.93 -46.64
C ARG A 203 -19.13 31.75 -46.92
N GLU A 204 -19.51 30.87 -47.85
CA GLU A 204 -18.76 29.64 -48.16
C GLU A 204 -17.34 29.90 -48.73
N ASP A 205 -17.05 31.07 -49.29
CA ASP A 205 -15.78 31.40 -49.96
C ASP A 205 -14.73 32.11 -49.06
N MET A 206 -15.01 32.30 -47.77
CA MET A 206 -14.17 33.14 -46.89
C MET A 206 -13.12 32.40 -46.05
N GLY A 207 -12.89 31.11 -46.28
CA GLY A 207 -12.01 30.27 -45.44
C GLY A 207 -10.63 30.86 -45.14
N ASN A 208 -9.91 31.34 -46.17
CA ASN A 208 -8.56 31.91 -46.00
C ASN A 208 -8.56 33.21 -45.18
N ARG A 209 -9.53 34.10 -45.42
CA ARG A 209 -9.63 35.37 -44.68
C ARG A 209 -9.99 35.11 -43.21
N LEU A 210 -10.95 34.21 -42.99
CA LEU A 210 -11.37 33.83 -41.64
C LEU A 210 -10.21 33.19 -40.86
N ALA A 211 -9.42 32.34 -41.50
CA ALA A 211 -8.22 31.75 -40.89
C ALA A 211 -7.19 32.82 -40.47
N ASP A 212 -6.86 33.78 -41.34
CA ASP A 212 -5.93 34.87 -41.02
C ASP A 212 -6.44 35.73 -39.84
N SER A 213 -7.74 36.02 -39.81
CA SER A 213 -8.36 36.79 -38.72
C SER A 213 -8.35 36.01 -37.39
N VAL A 214 -8.65 34.70 -37.43
CA VAL A 214 -8.60 33.83 -36.26
C VAL A 214 -7.18 33.73 -35.73
N GLU A 215 -6.17 33.53 -36.60
CA GLU A 215 -4.76 33.46 -36.19
C GLU A 215 -4.29 34.77 -35.56
N THR A 216 -4.71 35.91 -36.13
CA THR A 216 -4.42 37.24 -35.58
C THR A 216 -5.05 37.41 -34.19
N ALA A 217 -6.31 36.99 -34.01
CA ALA A 217 -7.00 37.09 -32.73
C ALA A 217 -6.37 36.20 -31.66
N LEU A 218 -6.05 34.94 -32.00
CA LEU A 218 -5.35 34.00 -31.12
C LEU A 218 -4.00 34.56 -30.68
N ARG A 219 -3.21 35.12 -31.59
CA ARG A 219 -1.89 35.71 -31.28
C ARG A 219 -2.00 36.94 -30.36
N LEU A 220 -3.08 37.71 -30.46
CA LEU A 220 -3.30 38.89 -29.62
C LEU A 220 -3.78 38.55 -28.21
N ALA A 221 -4.58 37.49 -28.05
CA ALA A 221 -5.19 37.11 -26.79
C ALA A 221 -4.65 35.77 -26.22
N ASP A 222 -3.39 35.44 -26.53
CA ASP A 222 -2.65 34.27 -26.01
C ASP A 222 -3.36 32.91 -26.21
N GLY A 223 -3.97 32.72 -27.37
CA GLY A 223 -4.66 31.50 -27.77
C GLY A 223 -6.17 31.50 -27.49
N LEU A 224 -6.81 32.68 -27.43
CA LEU A 224 -8.26 32.84 -27.27
C LEU A 224 -8.86 33.70 -28.38
N VAL A 225 -10.07 33.36 -28.81
CA VAL A 225 -10.82 34.17 -29.80
C VAL A 225 -12.32 34.06 -29.55
N LEU A 226 -13.01 35.19 -29.58
CA LEU A 226 -14.46 35.31 -29.39
C LEU A 226 -15.12 35.59 -30.74
N ALA A 227 -16.14 34.81 -31.11
CA ALA A 227 -17.06 35.16 -32.18
C ALA A 227 -18.35 35.68 -31.55
N GLU A 228 -18.69 36.93 -31.82
CA GLU A 228 -19.93 37.56 -31.36
C GLU A 228 -20.87 37.81 -32.54
N ASN A 229 -22.10 37.32 -32.44
CA ASN A 229 -23.13 37.61 -33.42
C ASN A 229 -23.61 39.06 -33.29
N ALA A 230 -23.46 39.83 -34.36
CA ALA A 230 -23.73 41.26 -34.38
C ALA A 230 -25.22 41.61 -34.20
N ASP A 231 -26.13 40.68 -34.53
CA ASP A 231 -27.58 40.90 -34.47
C ASP A 231 -28.17 40.44 -33.13
N THR A 232 -27.63 39.38 -32.51
CA THR A 232 -28.14 38.80 -31.24
C THR A 232 -27.29 39.08 -30.02
N GLY A 233 -26.04 39.52 -30.19
CA GLY A 233 -25.06 39.68 -29.11
C GLY A 233 -24.59 38.37 -28.48
N ALA A 234 -24.97 37.21 -29.04
CA ALA A 234 -24.53 35.91 -28.57
C ALA A 234 -23.02 35.73 -28.85
N GLN A 235 -22.27 35.37 -27.80
CA GLN A 235 -20.82 35.18 -27.87
C GLN A 235 -20.46 33.69 -27.77
N GLU A 236 -19.59 33.21 -28.66
CA GLU A 236 -18.95 31.91 -28.58
C GLU A 236 -17.42 32.11 -28.45
N LEU A 237 -16.81 31.50 -27.43
CA LEU A 237 -15.38 31.63 -27.14
C LEU A 237 -14.66 30.34 -27.54
N PHE A 238 -13.61 30.48 -28.34
CA PHE A 238 -12.72 29.42 -28.78
C PHE A 238 -11.34 29.56 -28.14
N SER A 239 -10.64 28.44 -27.97
CA SER A 239 -9.26 28.42 -27.47
C SER A 239 -8.40 27.42 -28.23
N GLU A 240 -7.17 27.85 -28.53
CA GLU A 240 -6.11 27.00 -29.09
C GLU A 240 -5.47 26.10 -28.02
N LYS A 241 -5.52 26.51 -26.75
CA LYS A 241 -4.99 25.77 -25.60
C LYS A 241 -6.12 25.05 -24.87
N TYR A 242 -5.81 24.04 -24.07
CA TYR A 242 -6.75 23.44 -23.12
C TYR A 242 -7.06 24.41 -21.96
N ALA A 243 -7.82 25.46 -22.25
CA ALA A 243 -8.19 26.52 -21.32
C ALA A 243 -9.70 26.59 -21.14
N CYS A 244 -10.17 26.70 -19.91
CA CYS A 244 -11.57 26.96 -19.63
C CYS A 244 -11.94 28.37 -20.13
N PRO A 245 -12.94 28.46 -21.03
CA PRO A 245 -13.38 29.74 -21.58
C PRO A 245 -13.87 30.70 -20.51
N VAL A 246 -14.39 30.25 -19.36
CA VAL A 246 -14.99 31.14 -18.34
C VAL A 246 -14.05 31.44 -17.19
N SER A 247 -13.37 30.43 -16.65
CA SER A 247 -12.54 30.60 -15.44
C SER A 247 -11.08 30.93 -15.72
N GLY A 248 -10.61 30.78 -16.97
CA GLY A 248 -9.18 30.90 -17.30
C GLY A 248 -8.31 29.76 -16.75
N PHE A 249 -8.93 28.69 -16.24
CA PHE A 249 -8.23 27.48 -15.81
C PHE A 249 -7.58 26.79 -17.01
N THR A 250 -6.26 26.63 -17.00
CA THR A 250 -5.51 25.99 -18.08
C THR A 250 -4.99 24.63 -17.62
N ILE A 251 -4.99 23.67 -18.54
CA ILE A 251 -4.39 22.36 -18.34
C ILE A 251 -3.18 22.28 -19.28
N PRO A 252 -2.01 21.83 -18.80
CA PRO A 252 -0.89 21.50 -19.68
C PRO A 252 -1.28 20.37 -20.65
N GLU A 253 -0.42 20.10 -21.64
CA GLU A 253 -0.67 18.99 -22.57
C GLU A 253 -0.97 17.69 -21.82
N ILE A 254 -2.03 16.99 -22.24
CA ILE A 254 -2.52 15.79 -21.56
C ILE A 254 -1.62 14.61 -21.94
N GLU A 255 -0.56 14.44 -21.17
CA GLU A 255 0.38 13.34 -21.32
C GLU A 255 0.20 12.29 -20.21
N PRO A 256 0.58 11.01 -20.43
CA PRO A 256 0.47 9.96 -19.42
C PRO A 256 1.16 10.30 -18.08
N ARG A 257 2.24 11.09 -18.09
CA ARG A 257 2.96 11.52 -16.87
C ARG A 257 2.13 12.42 -15.95
N LEU A 258 1.12 13.13 -16.48
CA LEU A 258 0.19 13.94 -15.71
C LEU A 258 -0.63 13.08 -14.72
N PHE A 259 -0.87 11.82 -15.07
CA PHE A 259 -1.61 10.86 -14.25
C PHE A 259 -0.71 10.01 -13.36
N SER A 260 0.60 10.31 -13.27
CA SER A 260 1.53 9.57 -12.43
C SER A 260 1.76 10.28 -11.12
N PHE A 261 1.34 9.67 -10.01
CA PHE A 261 1.66 10.14 -8.65
C PHE A 261 3.13 9.89 -8.26
N ASN A 262 3.90 9.18 -9.09
CA ASN A 262 5.36 9.03 -8.93
C ASN A 262 6.16 10.14 -9.62
N SER A 263 5.49 10.97 -10.44
CA SER A 263 6.12 12.07 -11.15
C SER A 263 5.68 13.41 -10.56
N PRO A 264 6.59 14.39 -10.36
CA PRO A 264 6.23 15.74 -9.93
C PRO A 264 5.22 16.44 -10.86
N HIS A 265 5.08 15.99 -12.10
CA HIS A 265 4.09 16.52 -13.05
C HIS A 265 2.66 16.24 -12.58
N GLY A 266 2.38 15.01 -12.14
CA GLY A 266 1.05 14.57 -11.72
C GLY A 266 0.83 14.47 -10.22
N ALA A 267 1.89 14.35 -9.43
CA ALA A 267 1.83 14.16 -7.98
C ALA A 267 1.26 15.38 -7.26
N CYS A 268 0.40 15.13 -6.26
CA CYS A 268 -0.07 16.17 -5.35
C CYS A 268 1.14 16.82 -4.64
N PRO A 269 1.31 18.16 -4.71
CA PRO A 269 2.49 18.84 -4.15
C PRO A 269 2.53 18.81 -2.62
N THR A 270 1.37 18.68 -1.96
CA THR A 270 1.28 18.68 -0.49
C THR A 270 1.76 17.37 0.13
N CYS A 271 1.52 16.24 -0.52
CA CYS A 271 1.89 14.91 -0.02
C CYS A 271 2.93 14.20 -0.88
N ASP A 272 3.49 14.88 -1.90
CA ASP A 272 4.43 14.32 -2.87
C ASP A 272 3.98 12.96 -3.43
N GLY A 273 2.70 12.86 -3.79
CA GLY A 273 2.10 11.66 -4.38
C GLY A 273 1.82 10.50 -3.42
N LEU A 274 2.01 10.67 -2.11
CA LEU A 274 1.71 9.61 -1.11
C LEU A 274 0.20 9.42 -0.90
N GLY A 275 -0.57 10.51 -1.01
CA GLY A 275 -2.02 10.54 -0.72
C GLY A 275 -2.36 10.49 0.76
N GLN A 276 -1.38 10.32 1.63
CA GLN A 276 -1.55 10.31 3.07
C GLN A 276 -0.56 11.29 3.69
N ARG A 277 -0.97 11.88 4.81
CA ARG A 277 -0.10 12.65 5.68
C ARG A 277 0.12 11.87 6.97
N MET A 278 1.37 11.77 7.37
CA MET A 278 1.76 11.26 8.67
C MET A 278 1.64 12.41 9.66
N TYR A 279 0.90 12.22 10.74
CA TYR A 279 0.75 13.19 11.83
C TYR A 279 0.94 12.48 13.17
N MET A 280 1.33 13.21 14.21
CA MET A 280 1.47 12.64 15.56
C MET A 280 0.09 12.48 16.19
N ASP A 281 -0.29 11.25 16.55
CA ASP A 281 -1.64 10.95 17.04
C ASP A 281 -1.73 11.07 18.57
N GLU A 282 -2.73 11.81 19.04
CA GLU A 282 -2.96 12.05 20.47
C GLU A 282 -3.14 10.75 21.27
N ALA A 283 -3.86 9.77 20.71
CA ALA A 283 -4.16 8.51 21.37
C ALA A 283 -2.95 7.55 21.40
N LEU A 284 -1.92 7.81 20.58
CA LEU A 284 -0.62 7.12 20.63
C LEU A 284 0.34 7.81 21.60
N VAL A 285 0.29 9.15 21.68
CA VAL A 285 1.10 9.94 22.62
C VAL A 285 0.64 9.75 24.07
N VAL A 286 -0.67 9.65 24.28
CA VAL A 286 -1.31 9.40 25.58
C VAL A 286 -2.13 8.10 25.49
N PRO A 287 -1.48 6.92 25.58
CA PRO A 287 -2.16 5.65 25.38
C PRO A 287 -3.08 5.24 26.52
N ASP A 288 -2.82 5.73 27.75
CA ASP A 288 -3.54 5.40 28.98
C ASP A 288 -3.91 6.69 29.75
N GLY A 289 -5.14 7.14 29.54
CA GLY A 289 -5.69 8.34 30.16
C GLY A 289 -5.97 8.24 31.66
N SER A 290 -5.87 7.03 32.23
CA SER A 290 -6.06 6.80 33.67
C SER A 290 -4.85 7.22 34.51
N LYS A 291 -3.70 7.47 33.87
CA LYS A 291 -2.48 7.94 34.51
C LYS A 291 -2.46 9.46 34.64
N SER A 292 -1.72 9.95 35.62
CA SER A 292 -1.41 11.37 35.76
C SER A 292 -0.15 11.74 34.99
N LEU A 293 0.09 13.05 34.81
CA LEU A 293 1.31 13.55 34.16
C LEU A 293 2.58 13.04 34.87
N LEU A 294 2.56 13.07 36.20
CA LEU A 294 3.67 12.58 37.04
C LEU A 294 3.92 11.08 36.91
N LYS A 295 2.88 10.29 36.59
CA LYS A 295 2.98 8.84 36.36
C LYS A 295 3.24 8.50 34.88
N GLY A 296 3.60 9.48 34.06
CA GLY A 296 3.95 9.29 32.66
C GLY A 296 2.75 9.02 31.76
N ALA A 297 1.67 9.81 31.91
CA ALA A 297 0.56 9.81 30.95
C ALA A 297 1.05 10.10 29.52
N ILE A 298 1.99 11.04 29.36
CA ILE A 298 2.63 11.38 28.08
C ILE A 298 3.81 10.44 27.84
N GLU A 299 3.59 9.39 27.06
CA GLU A 299 4.55 8.30 26.94
C GLU A 299 5.89 8.71 26.30
N PRO A 300 5.95 9.53 25.22
CA PRO A 300 7.21 9.97 24.61
C PRO A 300 8.13 10.70 25.58
N TRP A 301 7.56 11.42 26.55
CA TRP A 301 8.29 12.23 27.53
C TRP A 301 8.52 11.51 28.87
N SER A 302 7.96 10.30 29.02
CA SER A 302 8.11 9.48 30.25
C SER A 302 9.42 8.68 30.32
N LYS A 303 10.18 8.61 29.22
CA LYS A 303 11.39 7.77 29.09
C LYS A 303 12.70 8.58 29.17
N SER A 304 13.53 8.52 28.14
CA SER A 304 14.82 9.21 28.09
C SER A 304 14.60 10.72 28.13
N PHE A 305 15.36 11.44 28.98
CA PHE A 305 15.15 12.86 29.32
C PHE A 305 13.90 13.18 30.16
N ALA A 306 13.26 12.18 30.79
CA ALA A 306 12.11 12.37 31.68
C ALA A 306 12.25 13.52 32.70
N PRO A 307 13.39 13.74 33.37
CA PRO A 307 13.48 14.81 34.36
C PRO A 307 13.30 16.21 33.78
N PHE A 308 13.79 16.46 32.56
CA PHE A 308 13.67 17.75 31.90
C PHE A 308 12.22 18.03 31.46
N TYR A 309 11.60 17.05 30.79
CA TYR A 309 10.24 17.19 30.30
C TYR A 309 9.20 17.17 31.43
N MET A 310 9.44 16.41 32.51
CA MET A 310 8.58 16.45 33.70
C MET A 310 8.60 17.83 34.35
N GLN A 311 9.77 18.45 34.52
CA GLN A 311 9.87 19.81 35.06
C GLN A 311 9.14 20.84 34.18
N ALA A 312 9.16 20.65 32.86
CA ALA A 312 8.37 21.47 31.94
C ALA A 312 6.86 21.31 32.16
N LEU A 313 6.36 20.08 32.25
CA LEU A 313 4.95 19.80 32.51
C LEU A 313 4.48 20.32 33.88
N GLU A 314 5.32 20.19 34.91
CA GLU A 314 5.05 20.75 36.24
C GLU A 314 5.00 22.29 36.21
N GLY A 315 5.91 22.93 35.47
CA GLY A 315 5.91 24.39 35.29
C GLY A 315 4.64 24.90 34.59
N VAL A 316 4.18 24.19 33.55
CA VAL A 316 2.92 24.49 32.86
C VAL A 316 1.72 24.30 33.80
N ALA A 317 1.71 23.21 34.59
CA ALA A 317 0.66 22.93 35.56
C ALA A 317 0.58 24.01 36.65
N ALA A 318 1.72 24.47 37.14
CA ALA A 318 1.80 25.55 38.13
C ALA A 318 1.32 26.89 37.58
N HIS A 319 1.65 27.22 36.32
CA HIS A 319 1.24 28.48 35.67
C HIS A 319 -0.29 28.58 35.47
N TYR A 320 -0.90 27.51 34.98
CA TYR A 320 -2.35 27.47 34.74
C TYR A 320 -3.19 27.00 35.94
N GLY A 321 -2.55 26.63 37.05
CA GLY A 321 -3.22 26.29 38.31
C GLY A 321 -3.95 24.95 38.31
N PHE A 322 -3.50 23.96 37.53
CA PHE A 322 -4.05 22.60 37.56
C PHE A 322 -3.06 21.60 38.21
N SER A 323 -3.57 20.50 38.75
CA SER A 323 -2.75 19.49 39.42
C SER A 323 -2.14 18.50 38.42
N ALA A 324 -0.80 18.41 38.38
CA ALA A 324 -0.09 17.40 37.60
C ALA A 324 -0.29 15.95 38.12
N ALA A 325 -0.83 15.80 39.34
CA ALA A 325 -1.16 14.51 39.94
C ALA A 325 -2.56 13.99 39.55
N GLU A 326 -3.40 14.82 38.94
CA GLU A 326 -4.73 14.42 38.46
C GLU A 326 -4.61 13.48 37.25
N LYS A 327 -5.59 12.58 37.07
CA LYS A 327 -5.64 11.67 35.91
C LYS A 327 -5.87 12.46 34.63
N TRP A 328 -5.24 12.06 33.53
CA TRP A 328 -5.37 12.73 32.23
C TRP A 328 -6.83 12.87 31.79
N ASP A 329 -7.63 11.81 31.88
CA ASP A 329 -9.06 11.83 31.49
C ASP A 329 -9.93 12.76 32.33
N LYS A 330 -9.46 13.14 33.52
CA LYS A 330 -10.16 14.07 34.41
C LYS A 330 -9.73 15.52 34.22
N LEU A 331 -8.63 15.77 33.48
CA LEU A 331 -8.22 17.12 33.15
C LEU A 331 -9.21 17.73 32.15
N PRO A 332 -9.66 18.98 32.37
CA PRO A 332 -10.42 19.72 31.36
C PRO A 332 -9.70 19.76 30.01
N ARG A 333 -10.46 19.58 28.91
CA ARG A 333 -9.93 19.56 27.53
C ARG A 333 -9.03 20.74 27.18
N LYS A 334 -9.35 21.93 27.70
CA LYS A 334 -8.51 23.14 27.55
C LYS A 334 -7.07 22.92 28.01
N TYR A 335 -6.84 22.26 29.14
CA TYR A 335 -5.49 22.01 29.66
C TYR A 335 -4.80 20.88 28.91
N GLN A 336 -5.55 19.86 28.46
CA GLN A 336 -5.01 18.82 27.59
C GLN A 336 -4.50 19.44 26.27
N GLU A 337 -5.26 20.35 25.66
CA GLU A 337 -4.88 21.06 24.44
C GLU A 337 -3.63 21.92 24.64
N ILE A 338 -3.51 22.65 25.76
CA ILE A 338 -2.29 23.44 26.07
C ILE A 338 -1.06 22.54 26.22
N ILE A 339 -1.21 21.36 26.84
CA ILE A 339 -0.10 20.43 27.00
C ILE A 339 0.30 19.82 25.65
N LEU A 340 -0.66 19.46 24.81
CA LEU A 340 -0.41 18.81 23.52
C LEU A 340 0.09 19.80 22.45
N TYR A 341 -0.54 20.96 22.31
CA TYR A 341 -0.31 21.90 21.22
C TYR A 341 0.40 23.20 21.64
N GLY A 342 0.60 23.41 22.93
CA GLY A 342 1.37 24.53 23.46
C GLY A 342 0.53 25.69 24.00
N SER A 343 1.21 26.71 24.53
CA SER A 343 0.60 27.91 25.11
C SER A 343 0.38 29.05 24.12
N GLY A 344 0.58 28.80 22.81
CA GLY A 344 0.54 29.83 21.77
C GLY A 344 1.66 30.85 21.97
N ASP A 345 1.31 32.13 22.09
CA ASP A 345 2.27 33.23 22.32
C ASP A 345 2.49 33.53 23.81
N GLU A 346 1.76 32.87 24.72
CA GLU A 346 1.88 33.13 26.16
C GLU A 346 3.17 32.52 26.73
N PRO A 347 4.10 33.34 27.28
CA PRO A 347 5.34 32.82 27.86
C PRO A 347 5.08 32.17 29.22
N ILE A 348 5.68 31.01 29.44
CA ILE A 348 5.57 30.28 30.71
C ILE A 348 6.93 30.27 31.39
N ALA A 349 6.96 30.72 32.65
CA ALA A 349 8.17 30.73 33.46
C ALA A 349 8.45 29.32 34.02
N ILE A 350 9.23 28.53 33.30
CA ILE A 350 9.62 27.16 33.70
C ILE A 350 11.01 27.19 34.32
N THR A 351 11.15 26.64 35.52
CA THR A 351 12.45 26.49 36.20
C THR A 351 12.97 25.08 36.00
N TYR A 352 14.17 24.96 35.45
CA TYR A 352 14.83 23.69 35.21
C TYR A 352 16.01 23.49 36.14
N ASN A 353 16.07 22.31 36.76
CA ASN A 353 17.12 21.92 37.69
C ASN A 353 17.99 20.83 37.03
N THR A 354 19.27 21.12 36.84
CA THR A 354 20.24 20.12 36.38
C THR A 354 20.85 19.34 37.54
N LYS A 355 21.47 18.19 37.26
CA LYS A 355 22.14 17.35 38.28
C LYS A 355 23.35 18.02 38.97
N THR A 356 23.80 19.18 38.47
CA THR A 356 25.00 19.91 38.91
C THR A 356 24.66 21.22 39.64
N GLU A 357 23.52 21.28 40.34
CA GLU A 357 23.04 22.41 41.16
C GLU A 357 22.83 23.75 40.44
N SER A 358 23.08 23.85 39.12
CA SER A 358 22.71 25.01 38.34
C SER A 358 21.22 24.96 37.97
N THR A 359 20.49 25.98 38.43
CA THR A 359 19.09 26.24 38.06
C THR A 359 19.03 27.27 36.95
N TRP A 360 18.23 27.02 35.93
CA TRP A 360 18.02 27.98 34.84
C TRP A 360 16.52 28.16 34.60
N LYS A 361 16.10 29.41 34.39
CA LYS A 361 14.69 29.76 34.15
C LYS A 361 14.50 30.06 32.66
N SER A 362 13.57 29.34 32.04
CA SER A 362 13.06 29.68 30.72
C SER A 362 11.84 30.56 30.87
N ASN A 363 11.77 31.65 30.11
CA ASN A 363 10.56 32.46 29.97
C ASN A 363 10.18 32.54 28.49
N LYS A 364 9.88 31.38 27.91
CA LYS A 364 9.50 31.21 26.51
C LYS A 364 8.13 30.57 26.43
N PRO A 365 7.38 30.77 25.33
CA PRO A 365 6.15 30.02 25.11
C PRO A 365 6.43 28.51 25.10
N PHE A 366 5.51 27.76 25.67
CA PHE A 366 5.60 26.31 25.70
C PHE A 366 5.16 25.77 24.35
N GLU A 367 6.06 25.08 23.65
CA GLU A 367 5.85 24.59 22.27
C GLU A 367 4.75 23.53 22.15
N GLY A 368 4.42 22.82 23.24
CA GLY A 368 3.52 21.67 23.20
C GLY A 368 4.23 20.36 22.85
N VAL A 369 3.66 19.23 23.28
CA VAL A 369 4.23 17.90 23.04
C VAL A 369 4.22 17.53 21.57
N ILE A 370 3.11 17.75 20.87
CA ILE A 370 2.92 17.35 19.46
C ILE A 370 3.88 18.15 18.55
N PRO A 371 3.91 19.50 18.58
CA PRO A 371 4.85 20.28 17.77
C PRO A 371 6.31 19.94 18.07
N SER A 372 6.65 19.62 19.32
CA SER A 372 7.99 19.16 19.71
C SER A 372 8.37 17.85 19.01
N LEU A 373 7.45 16.88 18.99
CA LEU A 373 7.68 15.58 18.34
C LEU A 373 7.76 15.73 16.81
N GLU A 374 6.89 16.53 16.20
CA GLU A 374 6.91 16.81 14.76
C GLU A 374 8.21 17.48 14.34
N ARG A 375 8.64 18.52 15.06
CA ARG A 375 9.92 19.20 14.82
C ARG A 375 11.09 18.24 14.94
N ARG A 376 11.14 17.43 16.01
CA ARG A 376 12.21 16.42 16.19
C ARG A 376 12.22 15.39 15.08
N MET A 377 11.06 14.99 14.54
CA MET A 377 10.99 14.04 13.43
C MET A 377 11.66 14.61 12.16
N ILE A 378 11.48 15.91 11.90
CA ILE A 378 12.06 16.62 10.76
C ILE A 378 13.56 16.85 10.97
N GLU A 379 13.97 17.36 12.14
CA GLU A 379 15.35 17.76 12.44
C GLU A 379 16.30 16.57 12.66
N THR A 380 15.78 15.38 13.01
CA THR A 380 16.62 14.24 13.35
C THR A 380 17.05 13.47 12.09
N ASP A 381 18.35 13.34 11.86
CA ASP A 381 18.93 12.51 10.78
C ASP A 381 19.16 11.04 11.17
N SER A 382 19.00 10.70 12.45
CA SER A 382 19.18 9.32 12.94
C SER A 382 17.98 8.44 12.61
N ASN A 383 18.21 7.37 11.83
CA ASN A 383 17.18 6.38 11.48
C ASN A 383 16.53 5.72 12.70
N SER A 384 17.32 5.39 13.73
CA SER A 384 16.79 4.77 14.96
C SER A 384 15.88 5.72 15.74
N ALA A 385 16.24 7.01 15.79
CA ALA A 385 15.40 8.00 16.45
C ALA A 385 14.10 8.27 15.67
N ARG A 386 14.16 8.29 14.33
CA ARG A 386 12.96 8.37 13.48
C ARG A 386 12.06 7.14 13.68
N GLU A 387 12.63 5.94 13.78
CA GLU A 387 11.87 4.72 14.02
C GLU A 387 11.17 4.74 15.39
N GLU A 388 11.83 5.23 16.45
CA GLU A 388 11.18 5.42 17.76
C GLU A 388 10.05 6.47 17.72
N LEU A 389 10.25 7.58 17.03
CA LEU A 389 9.23 8.64 16.89
C LEU A 389 8.05 8.19 16.01
N SER A 390 8.30 7.38 14.98
CA SER A 390 7.27 6.88 14.07
C SER A 390 6.20 6.03 14.76
N LYS A 391 6.50 5.46 15.93
CA LYS A 391 5.54 4.71 16.76
C LYS A 391 4.38 5.58 17.27
N TYR A 392 4.53 6.90 17.22
CA TYR A 392 3.52 7.87 17.63
C TYR A 392 2.79 8.51 16.45
N GLN A 393 3.12 8.11 15.22
CA GLN A 393 2.48 8.64 14.03
C GLN A 393 1.30 7.78 13.61
N ALA A 394 0.21 8.45 13.24
CA ALA A 394 -0.86 7.85 12.47
C ALA A 394 -0.87 8.43 11.04
N THR A 395 -1.64 7.80 10.18
CA THR A 395 -1.83 8.25 8.80
C THR A 395 -3.26 8.76 8.62
N ALA A 396 -3.40 9.92 8.01
CA ALA A 396 -4.67 10.45 7.54
C ALA A 396 -4.63 10.67 6.03
N PRO A 397 -5.77 10.60 5.32
CA PRO A 397 -5.87 11.05 3.94
C PRO A 397 -5.37 12.50 3.81
N CYS A 398 -4.63 12.79 2.74
CA CYS A 398 -4.16 14.15 2.48
C CYS A 398 -5.34 15.07 2.15
N GLU A 399 -5.50 16.18 2.88
CA GLU A 399 -6.61 17.14 2.68
C GLU A 399 -6.60 17.79 1.29
N ALA A 400 -5.43 18.01 0.69
CA ALA A 400 -5.31 18.72 -0.59
C ALA A 400 -5.72 17.87 -1.81
N CYS A 401 -5.59 16.54 -1.71
CA CYS A 401 -5.97 15.63 -2.80
C CYS A 401 -7.02 14.60 -2.38
N GLU A 402 -7.53 14.69 -1.15
CA GLU A 402 -8.49 13.77 -0.55
C GLU A 402 -8.09 12.28 -0.63
N GLY A 403 -6.78 12.01 -0.67
CA GLY A 403 -6.24 10.67 -0.83
C GLY A 403 -5.98 10.21 -2.26
N HIS A 404 -6.36 11.01 -3.27
CA HIS A 404 -6.20 10.66 -4.69
C HIS A 404 -4.76 10.72 -5.23
N ARG A 405 -3.80 11.25 -4.45
CA ARG A 405 -2.36 11.34 -4.78
C ARG A 405 -1.99 12.26 -5.95
N LEU A 406 -2.98 12.73 -6.71
CA LEU A 406 -2.78 13.50 -7.93
C LEU A 406 -3.10 14.98 -7.74
N LYS A 407 -2.65 15.82 -8.68
CA LYS A 407 -3.02 17.24 -8.74
C LYS A 407 -4.46 17.45 -9.25
N PRO A 408 -5.10 18.57 -8.91
CA PRO A 408 -6.44 18.90 -9.40
C PRO A 408 -6.57 18.89 -10.93
N GLU A 409 -5.52 19.28 -11.67
CA GLU A 409 -5.51 19.28 -13.13
C GLU A 409 -5.60 17.86 -13.72
N ALA A 410 -5.01 16.87 -13.05
CA ALA A 410 -5.12 15.47 -13.45
C ALA A 410 -6.50 14.89 -13.11
N LEU A 411 -7.07 15.28 -11.96
CA LEU A 411 -8.42 14.87 -11.54
C LEU A 411 -9.55 15.51 -12.37
N ALA A 412 -9.24 16.60 -13.06
CA ALA A 412 -10.15 17.25 -14.00
C ALA A 412 -10.38 16.43 -15.28
N VAL A 413 -9.45 15.53 -15.65
CA VAL A 413 -9.58 14.69 -16.85
C VAL A 413 -10.37 13.42 -16.52
N LYS A 414 -11.44 13.18 -17.26
CA LYS A 414 -12.44 12.15 -16.96
C LYS A 414 -12.76 11.30 -18.18
N ILE A 415 -13.06 10.03 -17.93
CA ILE A 415 -13.68 9.10 -18.88
C ILE A 415 -15.01 8.69 -18.26
N ASP A 416 -16.11 8.76 -19.00
CA ASP A 416 -17.45 8.45 -18.48
C ASP A 416 -17.76 9.20 -17.15
N GLY A 417 -17.35 10.48 -17.08
CA GLY A 417 -17.53 11.34 -15.90
C GLY A 417 -16.61 11.05 -14.71
N LYS A 418 -15.73 10.04 -14.78
CA LYS A 418 -14.89 9.57 -13.67
C LYS A 418 -13.39 9.88 -13.88
N PRO A 419 -12.69 10.40 -12.86
CA PRO A 419 -11.25 10.57 -12.91
C PRO A 419 -10.51 9.24 -12.70
N ILE A 420 -9.24 9.19 -13.12
CA ILE A 420 -8.40 7.99 -13.00
C ILE A 420 -8.28 7.49 -11.55
N SER A 421 -8.30 8.39 -10.57
CA SER A 421 -8.15 8.06 -9.17
C SER A 421 -9.37 7.33 -8.60
N GLU A 422 -10.58 7.66 -9.08
CA GLU A 422 -11.83 7.00 -8.64
C GLU A 422 -11.88 5.56 -9.16
N VAL A 423 -11.55 5.35 -10.43
CA VAL A 423 -11.45 4.00 -11.00
C VAL A 423 -10.34 3.20 -10.31
N GLY A 424 -9.29 3.88 -9.85
CA GLY A 424 -8.25 3.26 -9.01
C GLY A 424 -8.75 2.79 -7.64
N THR A 425 -9.88 3.27 -7.11
CA THR A 425 -10.44 2.76 -5.84
C THR A 425 -11.37 1.57 -6.01
N TYR A 426 -11.72 1.21 -7.25
CA TYR A 426 -12.55 0.03 -7.51
C TYR A 426 -11.79 -1.25 -7.18
N SER A 427 -12.55 -2.24 -6.73
CA SER A 427 -12.08 -3.62 -6.72
C SER A 427 -11.78 -4.08 -8.14
N ILE A 428 -10.95 -5.11 -8.31
CA ILE A 428 -10.61 -5.66 -9.62
C ILE A 428 -11.86 -6.16 -10.37
N GLU A 429 -12.84 -6.69 -9.64
CA GLU A 429 -14.14 -7.08 -10.23
C GLU A 429 -14.91 -5.86 -10.77
N GLU A 430 -15.09 -4.82 -9.95
CA GLU A 430 -15.77 -3.58 -10.36
C GLU A 430 -15.04 -2.86 -11.50
N ALA A 431 -13.71 -2.83 -11.45
CA ALA A 431 -12.89 -2.25 -12.49
C ALA A 431 -13.07 -2.99 -13.82
N GLY A 432 -13.05 -4.34 -13.79
CA GLY A 432 -13.27 -5.17 -14.98
C GLY A 432 -14.62 -4.89 -15.64
N ASN A 433 -15.69 -4.88 -14.83
CA ASN A 433 -17.04 -4.58 -15.33
C ASN A 433 -17.13 -3.15 -15.90
N TRP A 434 -16.44 -2.18 -15.29
CA TRP A 434 -16.44 -0.81 -15.75
C TRP A 434 -15.66 -0.63 -17.07
N PHE A 435 -14.48 -1.25 -17.22
CA PHE A 435 -13.71 -1.16 -18.47
C PHE A 435 -14.38 -1.89 -19.64
N GLU A 436 -15.13 -2.96 -19.37
CA GLU A 436 -15.98 -3.62 -20.38
C GLU A 436 -17.10 -2.67 -20.86
N ALA A 437 -17.77 -1.97 -19.94
CA ALA A 437 -18.85 -1.04 -20.26
C ALA A 437 -18.39 0.30 -20.89
N VAL A 438 -17.21 0.81 -20.52
CA VAL A 438 -16.67 2.09 -21.01
C VAL A 438 -16.54 2.14 -22.53
N ASN A 439 -16.31 1.01 -23.18
CA ASN A 439 -16.18 0.99 -24.64
C ASN A 439 -17.45 1.54 -25.34
N GLU A 440 -18.63 1.38 -24.74
CA GLU A 440 -19.90 1.86 -25.29
C GLU A 440 -20.11 3.37 -25.14
N THR A 441 -19.40 4.03 -24.21
CA THR A 441 -19.54 5.47 -23.95
C THR A 441 -18.60 6.31 -24.81
N LEU A 442 -17.60 5.69 -25.43
CA LEU A 442 -16.63 6.33 -26.30
C LEU A 442 -17.18 6.55 -27.71
N ASN A 443 -16.77 7.65 -28.36
CA ASN A 443 -17.09 7.87 -29.77
C ASN A 443 -16.25 6.95 -30.70
N THR A 444 -16.60 6.84 -31.98
CA THR A 444 -15.94 5.93 -32.92
C THR A 444 -14.42 6.15 -33.04
N GLN A 445 -13.95 7.39 -32.98
CA GLN A 445 -12.52 7.71 -33.03
C GLN A 445 -11.81 7.31 -31.72
N GLN A 446 -12.42 7.59 -30.58
CA GLN A 446 -11.91 7.20 -29.27
C GLN A 446 -11.87 5.69 -29.11
N GLN A 447 -12.89 4.96 -29.58
CA GLN A 447 -12.92 3.50 -29.58
C GLN A 447 -11.72 2.91 -30.35
N GLN A 448 -11.43 3.41 -31.55
CA GLN A 448 -10.28 2.94 -32.34
C GLN A 448 -8.94 3.17 -31.63
N ILE A 449 -8.79 4.28 -30.90
CA ILE A 449 -7.58 4.58 -30.13
C ILE A 449 -7.51 3.71 -28.86
N ALA A 450 -8.65 3.51 -28.19
CA ALA A 450 -8.75 2.81 -26.91
C ALA A 450 -8.72 1.28 -27.06
N GLU A 451 -9.10 0.71 -28.20
CA GLU A 451 -9.28 -0.74 -28.39
C GLU A 451 -8.10 -1.57 -27.88
N LYS A 452 -6.87 -1.23 -28.30
CA LYS A 452 -5.66 -1.95 -27.88
C LYS A 452 -5.36 -1.76 -26.39
N ILE A 453 -5.64 -0.59 -25.83
CA ILE A 453 -5.38 -0.25 -24.43
C ILE A 453 -6.39 -0.97 -23.52
N LEU A 454 -7.67 -0.93 -23.88
CA LEU A 454 -8.76 -1.60 -23.15
C LEU A 454 -8.59 -3.11 -23.17
N LYS A 455 -8.19 -3.69 -24.31
CA LYS A 455 -7.86 -5.12 -24.41
C LYS A 455 -6.80 -5.51 -23.37
N GLU A 456 -5.71 -4.76 -23.31
CA GLU A 456 -4.56 -5.02 -22.44
C GLU A 456 -4.90 -4.85 -20.94
N ILE A 457 -5.77 -3.90 -20.60
CA ILE A 457 -6.32 -3.70 -19.25
C ILE A 457 -7.24 -4.87 -18.87
N ASN A 458 -8.19 -5.22 -19.74
CA ASN A 458 -9.18 -6.27 -19.48
C ASN A 458 -8.53 -7.66 -19.36
N GLU A 459 -7.50 -7.95 -20.14
CA GLU A 459 -6.72 -9.18 -20.03
C GLU A 459 -6.01 -9.27 -18.67
N ARG A 460 -5.32 -8.20 -18.23
CA ARG A 460 -4.68 -8.15 -16.90
C ARG A 460 -5.67 -8.30 -15.75
N LEU A 461 -6.80 -7.60 -15.79
CA LEU A 461 -7.85 -7.73 -14.79
C LEU A 461 -8.40 -9.16 -14.77
N THR A 462 -8.56 -9.79 -15.94
CA THR A 462 -8.98 -11.19 -16.04
C THR A 462 -7.96 -12.14 -15.42
N PHE A 463 -6.66 -11.95 -15.64
CA PHE A 463 -5.65 -12.77 -14.99
C PHE A 463 -5.69 -12.63 -13.46
N LEU A 464 -5.91 -11.43 -12.93
CA LEU A 464 -6.07 -11.20 -11.49
C LEU A 464 -7.34 -11.84 -10.92
N ARG A 465 -8.46 -11.84 -11.67
CA ARG A 465 -9.68 -12.57 -11.31
C ARG A 465 -9.45 -14.08 -11.27
N ASN A 466 -8.71 -14.62 -12.24
CA ASN A 466 -8.42 -16.06 -12.32
C ASN A 466 -7.61 -16.56 -11.12
N VAL A 467 -6.67 -15.76 -10.61
CA VAL A 467 -5.91 -16.08 -9.38
C VAL A 467 -6.65 -15.71 -8.08
N GLY A 468 -7.94 -15.33 -8.15
CA GLY A 468 -8.78 -15.08 -6.97
C GLY A 468 -8.41 -13.80 -6.20
N LEU A 469 -8.01 -12.75 -6.91
CA LEU A 469 -7.70 -11.43 -6.34
C LEU A 469 -8.75 -10.36 -6.69
N ASP A 470 -9.92 -10.77 -7.16
CA ASP A 470 -11.06 -9.94 -7.57
C ASP A 470 -11.48 -8.91 -6.51
N TYR A 471 -11.33 -9.23 -5.23
CA TYR A 471 -11.70 -8.37 -4.09
C TYR A 471 -10.71 -7.21 -3.81
N LEU A 472 -9.53 -7.18 -4.45
CA LEU A 472 -8.52 -6.16 -4.17
C LEU A 472 -8.78 -4.87 -4.95
N ASN A 473 -8.56 -3.72 -4.30
CA ASN A 473 -8.59 -2.43 -4.98
C ASN A 473 -7.27 -2.16 -5.70
N LEU A 474 -7.32 -1.54 -6.89
CA LEU A 474 -6.12 -1.17 -7.66
C LEU A 474 -5.21 -0.17 -6.92
N SER A 475 -5.78 0.67 -6.06
CA SER A 475 -5.06 1.64 -5.22
C SER A 475 -4.54 1.06 -3.90
N ARG A 476 -4.83 -0.22 -3.58
CA ARG A 476 -4.32 -0.86 -2.36
C ARG A 476 -2.79 -0.84 -2.37
N SER A 477 -2.20 -0.41 -1.26
CA SER A 477 -0.75 -0.37 -1.09
C SER A 477 -0.15 -1.78 -1.18
N SER A 478 0.89 -1.94 -1.99
CA SER A 478 1.60 -3.22 -2.15
C SER A 478 2.25 -3.71 -0.85
N GLY A 479 2.57 -2.80 0.08
CA GLY A 479 3.12 -3.13 1.39
C GLY A 479 2.12 -3.71 2.38
N THR A 480 0.81 -3.66 2.09
CA THR A 480 -0.24 -4.23 2.96
C THR A 480 -0.77 -5.57 2.43
N LEU A 481 -0.18 -6.09 1.36
CA LEU A 481 -0.51 -7.39 0.80
C LEU A 481 0.13 -8.51 1.62
N SER A 482 -0.58 -9.61 1.79
CA SER A 482 -0.03 -10.85 2.31
C SER A 482 0.99 -11.46 1.33
N GLY A 483 1.82 -12.39 1.82
CA GLY A 483 2.77 -13.13 0.98
C GLY A 483 2.07 -13.84 -0.19
N GLY A 484 0.97 -14.54 0.09
CA GLY A 484 0.16 -15.21 -0.94
C GLY A 484 -0.52 -14.25 -1.92
N GLU A 485 -1.08 -13.12 -1.47
CA GLU A 485 -1.62 -12.09 -2.38
C GLU A 485 -0.54 -11.56 -3.34
N SER A 486 0.64 -11.24 -2.79
CA SER A 486 1.76 -10.70 -3.56
C SER A 486 2.28 -11.71 -4.59
N GLN A 487 2.37 -12.97 -4.19
CA GLN A 487 2.78 -14.08 -5.05
C GLN A 487 1.79 -14.27 -6.20
N ARG A 488 0.49 -14.26 -5.93
CA ARG A 488 -0.57 -14.39 -6.94
C ARG A 488 -0.63 -13.21 -7.91
N ILE A 489 -0.37 -11.98 -7.44
CA ILE A 489 -0.19 -10.81 -8.32
C ILE A 489 0.96 -11.04 -9.29
N ARG A 490 2.11 -11.53 -8.79
CA ARG A 490 3.27 -11.81 -9.62
C ARG A 490 2.97 -12.91 -10.63
N LEU A 491 2.27 -13.97 -10.24
CA LEU A 491 1.81 -15.03 -11.14
C LEU A 491 0.92 -14.48 -12.26
N ALA A 492 -0.08 -13.66 -11.93
CA ALA A 492 -0.95 -13.04 -12.91
C ALA A 492 -0.18 -12.16 -13.91
N SER A 493 0.79 -11.37 -13.42
CA SER A 493 1.68 -10.55 -14.26
C SER A 493 2.53 -11.42 -15.21
N GLN A 494 3.06 -12.55 -14.74
CA GLN A 494 3.84 -13.45 -15.59
C GLN A 494 2.99 -14.09 -16.70
N ILE A 495 1.73 -14.44 -16.42
CA ILE A 495 0.82 -14.97 -17.45
C ILE A 495 0.53 -13.90 -18.50
N GLY A 496 0.31 -12.65 -18.06
CA GLY A 496 0.09 -11.52 -18.96
C GLY A 496 1.29 -11.18 -19.84
N SER A 497 2.51 -11.58 -19.47
CA SER A 497 3.71 -11.33 -20.28
C SER A 497 3.78 -12.15 -21.57
N GLY A 498 2.99 -13.23 -21.68
CA GLY A 498 2.94 -14.04 -22.90
C GLY A 498 4.23 -14.80 -23.23
N LEU A 499 5.14 -14.96 -22.27
CA LEU A 499 6.43 -15.64 -22.49
C LEU A 499 6.23 -17.15 -22.75
N THR A 500 7.08 -17.69 -23.62
CA THR A 500 7.12 -19.11 -24.00
C THR A 500 8.56 -19.63 -23.89
N GLY A 501 8.74 -20.93 -23.64
CA GLY A 501 10.07 -21.54 -23.45
C GLY A 501 10.77 -21.11 -22.15
N VAL A 502 10.01 -20.70 -21.13
CA VAL A 502 10.51 -20.28 -19.82
C VAL A 502 10.32 -21.39 -18.79
N LEU A 503 11.25 -21.46 -17.83
CA LEU A 503 11.12 -22.28 -16.63
C LEU A 503 10.58 -21.44 -15.47
N TYR A 504 9.34 -21.70 -15.05
CA TYR A 504 8.77 -21.07 -13.86
C TYR A 504 9.00 -21.96 -12.63
N VAL A 505 9.54 -21.37 -11.55
CA VAL A 505 9.73 -22.08 -10.27
C VAL A 505 8.93 -21.39 -9.18
N LEU A 506 7.97 -22.09 -8.59
CA LEU A 506 6.99 -21.56 -7.64
C LEU A 506 7.13 -22.21 -6.26
N ASP A 507 7.01 -21.41 -5.21
CA ASP A 507 7.14 -21.85 -3.82
C ASP A 507 5.78 -21.84 -3.12
N GLU A 508 5.16 -23.01 -2.94
CA GLU A 508 3.88 -23.19 -2.23
C GLU A 508 2.80 -22.15 -2.60
N PRO A 509 2.39 -22.04 -3.89
CA PRO A 509 1.44 -21.03 -4.33
C PRO A 509 0.03 -21.17 -3.73
N SER A 510 -0.30 -22.32 -3.12
CA SER A 510 -1.54 -22.53 -2.38
C SER A 510 -1.61 -21.79 -1.03
N ILE A 511 -0.49 -21.24 -0.52
CA ILE A 511 -0.46 -20.55 0.77
C ILE A 511 -1.43 -19.36 0.79
N GLY A 512 -2.25 -19.28 1.85
CA GLY A 512 -3.21 -18.20 2.05
C GLY A 512 -4.35 -18.18 1.03
N LEU A 513 -4.50 -19.24 0.25
CA LEU A 513 -5.64 -19.51 -0.62
C LEU A 513 -6.63 -20.42 0.11
N HIS A 514 -7.91 -20.25 -0.18
CA HIS A 514 -8.95 -21.14 0.36
C HIS A 514 -9.12 -22.35 -0.58
N GLN A 515 -9.46 -23.53 -0.05
CA GLN A 515 -9.55 -24.75 -0.87
C GLN A 515 -10.46 -24.59 -2.09
N ARG A 516 -11.58 -23.86 -1.93
CA ARG A 516 -12.49 -23.49 -3.03
C ARG A 516 -11.77 -22.90 -4.25
N ASP A 517 -10.77 -22.05 -4.01
CA ASP A 517 -10.10 -21.28 -5.06
C ASP A 517 -8.82 -22.01 -5.56
N ASN A 518 -8.45 -23.13 -4.95
CA ASN A 518 -7.28 -23.93 -5.31
C ASN A 518 -7.37 -24.47 -6.74
N ASN A 519 -8.54 -24.94 -7.16
CA ASN A 519 -8.75 -25.41 -8.54
C ASN A 519 -8.46 -24.33 -9.58
N ARG A 520 -8.83 -23.06 -9.30
CA ARG A 520 -8.56 -21.94 -10.20
C ARG A 520 -7.06 -21.67 -10.34
N LEU A 521 -6.32 -21.79 -9.23
CA LEU A 521 -4.87 -21.70 -9.25
C LEU A 521 -4.26 -22.82 -10.10
N LEU A 522 -4.70 -24.07 -9.93
CA LEU A 522 -4.20 -25.21 -10.70
C LEU A 522 -4.51 -25.06 -12.20
N GLU A 523 -5.71 -24.64 -12.58
CA GLU A 523 -6.05 -24.31 -13.97
C GLU A 523 -5.13 -23.22 -14.54
N THR A 524 -4.79 -22.24 -13.72
CA THR A 524 -3.90 -21.14 -14.09
C THR A 524 -2.46 -21.62 -14.32
N LEU A 525 -1.94 -22.51 -13.45
CA LEU A 525 -0.62 -23.13 -13.62
C LEU A 525 -0.58 -24.06 -14.84
N THR A 526 -1.65 -24.80 -15.06
CA THR A 526 -1.84 -25.68 -16.23
C THR A 526 -1.82 -24.85 -17.52
N ARG A 527 -2.52 -23.71 -17.55
CA ARG A 527 -2.48 -22.79 -18.68
C ARG A 527 -1.08 -22.21 -18.91
N LEU A 528 -0.34 -21.86 -17.86
CA LEU A 528 1.02 -21.36 -17.98
C LEU A 528 1.95 -22.41 -18.62
N ARG A 529 1.78 -23.68 -18.25
CA ARG A 529 2.44 -24.83 -18.90
C ARG A 529 2.02 -24.95 -20.37
N ASP A 530 0.72 -24.95 -20.65
CA ASP A 530 0.16 -25.18 -21.99
C ASP A 530 0.54 -24.10 -23.01
N MET A 531 1.00 -22.92 -22.56
CA MET A 531 1.62 -21.90 -23.40
C MET A 531 3.01 -22.30 -23.93
N GLY A 532 3.53 -23.48 -23.59
CA GLY A 532 4.86 -23.96 -23.97
C GLY A 532 5.93 -23.59 -22.94
N ASN A 533 5.57 -23.58 -21.65
CA ASN A 533 6.50 -23.36 -20.56
C ASN A 533 6.61 -24.62 -19.68
N THR A 534 7.69 -24.70 -18.91
CA THR A 534 7.82 -25.72 -17.87
C THR A 534 7.59 -25.09 -16.52
N VAL A 535 6.78 -25.74 -15.68
CA VAL A 535 6.39 -25.19 -14.38
C VAL A 535 6.82 -26.17 -13.29
N ILE A 536 7.76 -25.75 -12.43
CA ILE A 536 8.17 -26.49 -11.23
C ILE A 536 7.49 -25.84 -10.02
N VAL A 537 6.76 -26.62 -9.24
CA VAL A 537 6.06 -26.16 -8.05
C VAL A 537 6.54 -26.96 -6.84
N VAL A 538 6.99 -26.27 -5.79
CA VAL A 538 7.20 -26.89 -4.48
C VAL A 538 5.87 -26.87 -3.74
N GLU A 539 5.28 -28.04 -3.45
CA GLU A 539 3.94 -28.12 -2.87
C GLU A 539 3.72 -29.30 -1.90
N HIS A 540 2.72 -29.11 -1.04
CA HIS A 540 2.23 -30.06 -0.06
C HIS A 540 0.72 -30.31 -0.15
N ASP A 541 0.01 -29.51 -0.95
CA ASP A 541 -1.41 -29.68 -1.21
C ASP A 541 -1.71 -30.95 -2.03
N GLU A 542 -2.79 -31.63 -1.65
CA GLU A 542 -3.21 -32.88 -2.28
C GLU A 542 -3.67 -32.69 -3.72
N ASP A 543 -4.48 -31.66 -4.00
CA ASP A 543 -5.01 -31.42 -5.34
C ASP A 543 -3.87 -31.06 -6.31
N ALA A 544 -2.91 -30.25 -5.86
CA ALA A 544 -1.72 -29.90 -6.63
C ALA A 544 -0.85 -31.12 -6.97
N ILE A 545 -0.60 -32.00 -5.99
CA ILE A 545 0.20 -33.21 -6.19
C ILE A 545 -0.49 -34.17 -7.16
N ARG A 546 -1.82 -34.29 -7.09
CA ARG A 546 -2.60 -35.14 -7.99
C ARG A 546 -2.70 -34.57 -9.42
N ALA A 547 -2.71 -33.26 -9.56
CA ALA A 547 -2.80 -32.58 -10.86
C ALA A 547 -1.44 -32.51 -11.61
N ALA A 548 -0.34 -32.85 -10.95
CA ALA A 548 0.99 -32.82 -11.54
C ALA A 548 1.14 -33.81 -12.70
N ASP A 549 1.87 -33.40 -13.75
CA ASP A 549 2.28 -34.32 -14.82
C ASP A 549 3.43 -35.22 -14.36
N HIS A 550 4.31 -34.68 -13.51
CA HIS A 550 5.48 -35.37 -12.96
C HIS A 550 5.67 -34.98 -11.50
N LEU A 551 5.99 -35.94 -10.65
CA LEU A 551 6.10 -35.77 -9.21
C LEU A 551 7.47 -36.26 -8.72
N ILE A 552 8.12 -35.45 -7.90
CA ILE A 552 9.42 -35.75 -7.30
C ILE A 552 9.29 -35.67 -5.78
N ASP A 553 9.46 -36.80 -5.09
CA ASP A 553 9.39 -36.88 -3.64
C ASP A 553 10.78 -36.83 -3.00
N MET A 554 11.03 -35.76 -2.24
CA MET A 554 12.29 -35.50 -1.54
C MET A 554 12.24 -36.04 -0.11
N GLY A 555 13.24 -36.81 0.29
CA GLY A 555 13.26 -37.42 1.62
C GLY A 555 14.43 -38.37 1.87
N PRO A 556 14.29 -39.34 2.81
CA PRO A 556 13.11 -39.64 3.61
C PRO A 556 12.94 -38.77 4.86
N GLY A 557 13.95 -37.97 5.23
CA GLY A 557 13.93 -37.11 6.42
C GLY A 557 14.22 -35.63 6.12
N ALA A 558 14.46 -34.85 7.17
CA ALA A 558 14.87 -33.45 7.08
C ALA A 558 16.37 -33.28 7.35
N GLY A 559 16.97 -32.19 6.85
CA GLY A 559 18.37 -31.85 7.07
C GLY A 559 19.30 -32.95 6.57
N VAL A 560 20.20 -33.44 7.45
CA VAL A 560 21.17 -34.48 7.10
C VAL A 560 20.54 -35.82 6.70
N HIS A 561 19.29 -36.07 7.10
CA HIS A 561 18.53 -37.28 6.78
C HIS A 561 17.68 -37.14 5.51
N GLY A 562 17.64 -35.95 4.91
CA GLY A 562 17.00 -35.68 3.63
C GLY A 562 18.01 -35.64 2.48
N GLY A 563 17.70 -34.83 1.48
CA GLY A 563 18.59 -34.54 0.35
C GLY A 563 18.72 -35.68 -0.65
N ARG A 564 17.77 -36.63 -0.66
CA ARG A 564 17.69 -37.72 -1.63
C ARG A 564 16.31 -37.73 -2.29
N VAL A 565 16.29 -38.19 -3.53
CA VAL A 565 15.05 -38.46 -4.27
C VAL A 565 14.58 -39.86 -3.85
N VAL A 566 13.39 -39.94 -3.27
CA VAL A 566 12.83 -41.19 -2.74
C VAL A 566 12.02 -41.93 -3.82
N ALA A 567 11.28 -41.15 -4.60
CA ALA A 567 10.48 -41.61 -5.73
C ALA A 567 10.32 -40.46 -6.73
N GLU A 568 10.25 -40.80 -8.00
CA GLU A 568 10.07 -39.87 -9.11
C GLU A 568 9.27 -40.58 -10.22
N GLY A 569 8.39 -39.84 -10.90
CA GLY A 569 7.56 -40.35 -11.99
C GLY A 569 6.20 -39.66 -12.04
N SER A 570 5.22 -40.29 -12.67
CA SER A 570 3.83 -39.84 -12.58
C SER A 570 3.30 -39.96 -11.14
N PRO A 571 2.31 -39.15 -10.73
CA PRO A 571 1.71 -39.27 -9.39
C PRO A 571 1.25 -40.70 -9.07
N GLU A 572 0.66 -41.40 -10.02
CA GLU A 572 0.19 -42.79 -9.85
C GLU A 572 1.33 -43.79 -9.58
N GLU A 573 2.52 -43.57 -10.16
CA GLU A 573 3.71 -44.39 -9.90
C GLU A 573 4.29 -44.10 -8.54
N VAL A 574 4.39 -42.81 -8.17
CA VAL A 574 4.93 -42.39 -6.87
C VAL A 574 4.05 -42.88 -5.72
N PHE A 575 2.71 -42.88 -5.86
CA PHE A 575 1.79 -43.36 -4.83
C PHE A 575 1.91 -44.86 -4.51
N LYS A 576 2.51 -45.64 -5.41
CA LYS A 576 2.81 -47.07 -5.21
C LYS A 576 4.12 -47.30 -4.45
N SER A 577 4.94 -46.26 -4.26
CA SER A 577 6.22 -46.37 -3.56
C SER A 577 6.04 -46.56 -2.05
N GLY A 578 6.45 -47.72 -1.52
CA GLY A 578 6.44 -47.99 -0.08
C GLY A 578 7.50 -47.21 0.73
N ARG A 579 8.43 -46.50 0.06
CA ARG A 579 9.48 -45.70 0.72
C ARG A 579 9.09 -44.24 0.92
N SER A 580 8.10 -43.76 0.16
CA SER A 580 7.65 -42.37 0.18
C SER A 580 6.71 -42.11 1.33
N MET A 581 7.03 -41.12 2.17
CA MET A 581 6.11 -40.67 3.22
C MET A 581 4.88 -40.01 2.60
N THR A 582 5.07 -39.25 1.52
CA THR A 582 4.01 -38.58 0.80
C THR A 582 3.03 -39.60 0.20
N ALA A 583 3.53 -40.66 -0.43
CA ALA A 583 2.70 -41.75 -0.95
C ALA A 583 1.84 -42.39 0.15
N ALA A 584 2.39 -42.59 1.35
CA ALA A 584 1.64 -43.17 2.47
C ALA A 584 0.44 -42.30 2.89
N TYR A 585 0.50 -40.97 2.75
CA TYR A 585 -0.65 -40.10 2.97
C TYR A 585 -1.61 -40.11 1.76
N MET A 586 -1.08 -40.06 0.54
CA MET A 586 -1.88 -39.98 -0.69
C MET A 586 -2.68 -41.25 -1.00
N ASN A 587 -2.20 -42.41 -0.54
CA ASN A 587 -2.89 -43.69 -0.67
C ASN A 587 -3.72 -44.09 0.57
N GLY A 588 -3.77 -43.23 1.60
CA GLY A 588 -4.54 -43.45 2.83
C GLY A 588 -3.93 -44.44 3.83
N THR A 589 -2.69 -44.92 3.62
CA THR A 589 -1.99 -45.74 4.62
C THR A 589 -1.74 -44.97 5.92
N LYS A 590 -1.55 -43.65 5.82
CA LYS A 590 -1.45 -42.70 6.93
C LYS A 590 -2.49 -41.60 6.74
N GLU A 591 -3.07 -41.15 7.84
CA GLU A 591 -4.02 -40.03 7.86
C GLU A 591 -3.85 -39.19 9.13
N ILE A 592 -4.35 -37.96 9.09
CA ILE A 592 -4.48 -37.13 10.30
C ILE A 592 -5.84 -37.46 10.93
N VAL A 593 -5.81 -38.26 11.99
CA VAL A 593 -7.02 -38.77 12.65
C VAL A 593 -7.84 -37.62 13.26
N VAL A 594 -9.13 -37.56 12.91
CA VAL A 594 -10.07 -36.61 13.53
C VAL A 594 -10.30 -37.01 15.00
N PRO A 595 -10.11 -36.10 15.98
CA PRO A 595 -10.30 -36.43 17.39
C PRO A 595 -11.73 -36.92 17.68
N LYS A 596 -11.85 -38.10 18.31
CA LYS A 596 -13.14 -38.69 18.70
C LYS A 596 -13.94 -37.82 19.67
N GLN A 597 -13.25 -37.02 20.50
CA GLN A 597 -13.84 -36.08 21.43
C GLN A 597 -13.23 -34.69 21.20
N ARG A 598 -14.07 -33.67 21.09
CA ARG A 598 -13.66 -32.27 20.96
C ARG A 598 -13.75 -31.58 22.32
N ARG A 599 -12.87 -30.60 22.55
CA ARG A 599 -12.94 -29.76 23.77
C ARG A 599 -14.10 -28.78 23.61
N TYR A 600 -15.09 -28.87 24.49
CA TYR A 600 -16.17 -27.90 24.60
C TYR A 600 -15.86 -26.88 25.71
N PRO A 601 -16.34 -25.62 25.58
CA PRO A 601 -16.13 -24.61 26.60
C PRO A 601 -16.70 -25.06 27.95
N LYS A 602 -15.92 -24.94 29.03
CA LYS A 602 -16.40 -25.26 30.39
C LYS A 602 -17.31 -24.12 30.89
N HIS A 603 -18.49 -24.46 31.40
CA HIS A 603 -19.35 -23.53 32.12
C HIS A 603 -18.71 -23.14 33.46
N VAL A 604 -18.82 -21.87 33.84
CA VAL A 604 -18.50 -21.43 35.21
C VAL A 604 -19.63 -21.90 36.13
N ILE A 605 -19.34 -22.81 37.05
CA ILE A 605 -20.17 -22.96 38.26
C ILE A 605 -19.71 -21.84 39.20
N PRO A 606 -20.60 -20.94 39.65
CA PRO A 606 -20.21 -19.96 40.67
C PRO A 606 -19.74 -20.72 41.91
N SER A 607 -18.51 -20.49 42.36
CA SER A 607 -18.10 -20.95 43.68
C SER A 607 -18.92 -20.18 44.71
N GLU A 608 -19.87 -20.85 45.37
CA GLU A 608 -20.57 -20.29 46.51
C GLU A 608 -19.55 -19.88 47.58
N ALA A 609 -19.81 -18.69 48.13
CA ALA A 609 -19.04 -18.07 49.18
C ALA A 609 -18.90 -18.97 50.41
N GLU A 610 -17.77 -18.84 51.09
CA GLU A 610 -17.52 -19.37 52.41
C GLU A 610 -18.64 -18.98 53.39
N GLY A 611 -19.19 -19.96 54.11
CA GLY A 611 -19.82 -19.79 55.43
C GLY A 611 -21.33 -19.99 55.52
N SER A 612 -21.77 -21.17 56.00
CA SER A 612 -22.62 -21.36 57.20
C SER A 612 -23.19 -22.79 57.30
N ASP A 613 -23.46 -23.20 58.54
CA ASP A 613 -23.63 -24.55 59.10
C ASP A 613 -24.61 -25.54 58.43
N PRO A 614 -24.40 -26.86 58.67
CA PRO A 614 -25.35 -27.91 58.33
C PRO A 614 -26.34 -28.14 59.48
N LEU A 615 -27.66 -28.03 59.25
CA LEU A 615 -28.66 -28.76 60.07
C LEU A 615 -30.09 -28.69 59.49
N SER A 616 -30.77 -29.82 59.64
CA SER A 616 -32.21 -30.11 59.49
C SER A 616 -32.72 -30.43 58.09
N GLY A 617 -33.27 -31.64 57.96
CA GLY A 617 -33.96 -32.13 56.78
C GLY A 617 -35.48 -32.14 56.94
N ALA A 618 -36.15 -32.51 55.85
CA ALA A 618 -37.42 -33.24 55.75
C ALA A 618 -38.08 -32.94 54.40
N SER A 619 -38.62 -34.02 53.83
CA SER A 619 -39.55 -34.15 52.71
C SER A 619 -40.50 -32.97 52.47
N ASP A 620 -40.68 -32.59 51.19
CA ASP A 620 -42.00 -32.77 50.59
C ASP A 620 -42.02 -32.72 49.07
N SER A 621 -42.80 -33.65 48.51
CA SER A 621 -43.14 -33.78 47.10
C SER A 621 -44.26 -32.82 46.73
N SER A 622 -44.04 -31.89 45.80
CA SER A 622 -45.12 -31.42 44.94
C SER A 622 -44.62 -30.79 43.64
N THR A 623 -45.09 -31.37 42.56
CA THR A 623 -44.93 -31.02 41.15
C THR A 623 -45.56 -29.66 40.84
N THR A 624 -44.74 -28.68 40.44
CA THR A 624 -45.18 -27.56 39.59
C THR A 624 -44.08 -27.24 38.56
N PRO A 625 -44.42 -27.00 37.28
CA PRO A 625 -43.42 -26.72 36.25
C PRO A 625 -42.89 -25.29 36.44
N ARG A 626 -41.72 -25.16 37.07
CA ARG A 626 -41.02 -23.87 37.14
C ARG A 626 -40.56 -23.47 35.74
N LYS A 627 -41.09 -22.33 35.29
CA LYS A 627 -40.65 -21.54 34.13
C LYS A 627 -39.13 -21.59 33.99
N ARG A 628 -38.65 -21.97 32.80
CA ARG A 628 -37.25 -21.78 32.38
C ARG A 628 -36.93 -20.28 32.40
N GLY A 629 -36.44 -19.79 33.53
CA GLY A 629 -35.76 -18.50 33.61
C GLY A 629 -34.50 -18.57 32.77
N SER A 630 -34.33 -17.56 31.91
CA SER A 630 -33.16 -17.34 31.07
C SER A 630 -31.92 -17.04 31.91
N GLY A 631 -31.28 -18.07 32.45
CA GLY A 631 -29.92 -17.97 32.99
C GLY A 631 -28.94 -17.92 31.83
N ARG A 632 -28.33 -16.77 31.57
CA ARG A 632 -27.15 -16.66 30.69
C ARG A 632 -26.05 -17.53 31.29
N ASN A 633 -25.78 -18.65 30.64
CA ASN A 633 -24.64 -19.52 30.93
C ASN A 633 -23.35 -18.77 30.59
N ASP A 634 -22.63 -18.25 31.58
CA ASP A 634 -21.35 -17.57 31.36
C ASP A 634 -20.25 -18.57 30.98
N ILE A 635 -20.09 -18.74 29.67
CA ILE A 635 -18.96 -19.42 29.03
C ILE A 635 -17.77 -18.46 29.06
N ARG A 636 -16.60 -18.92 29.51
CA ARG A 636 -15.36 -18.14 29.39
C ARG A 636 -15.04 -17.91 27.91
N CYS A 637 -15.30 -16.70 27.43
CA CYS A 637 -15.06 -16.31 26.05
C CYS A 637 -14.53 -14.88 25.98
N ILE A 638 -13.79 -14.59 24.91
CA ILE A 638 -13.50 -13.22 24.51
C ILE A 638 -14.56 -12.82 23.49
N GLU A 639 -15.31 -11.77 23.76
CA GLU A 639 -16.37 -11.27 22.87
C GLU A 639 -15.94 -9.95 22.25
N ILE A 640 -15.86 -9.90 20.93
CA ILE A 640 -15.67 -8.66 20.17
C ILE A 640 -17.05 -8.19 19.70
N ILE A 641 -17.36 -6.92 19.92
CA ILE A 641 -18.65 -6.33 19.58
C ILE A 641 -18.44 -5.24 18.52
N GLY A 642 -19.17 -5.36 17.42
CA GLY A 642 -19.30 -4.33 16.39
C GLY A 642 -18.00 -3.91 15.72
N ALA A 643 -17.16 -4.85 15.30
CA ALA A 643 -15.98 -4.57 14.51
C ALA A 643 -16.36 -4.05 13.11
N THR A 644 -15.80 -2.89 12.72
CA THR A 644 -16.09 -2.21 11.44
C THR A 644 -14.83 -1.85 10.67
N GLY A 645 -13.67 -2.39 11.04
CA GLY A 645 -12.42 -2.19 10.30
C GLY A 645 -12.48 -2.74 8.89
N ASN A 646 -11.92 -2.01 7.91
CA ASN A 646 -11.87 -2.38 6.49
C ASN A 646 -13.24 -2.82 5.95
N ASN A 647 -13.38 -4.10 5.58
CA ASN A 647 -14.60 -4.67 5.01
C ASN A 647 -15.51 -5.37 6.04
N LEU A 648 -15.21 -5.27 7.34
CA LEU A 648 -16.06 -5.85 8.39
C LEU A 648 -17.36 -5.05 8.54
N GLN A 649 -18.50 -5.74 8.53
CA GLN A 649 -19.84 -5.14 8.61
C GLN A 649 -20.43 -5.26 10.02
N ASN A 650 -19.94 -4.46 10.97
CA ASN A 650 -20.40 -4.46 12.37
C ASN A 650 -20.41 -5.87 13.00
N VAL A 651 -19.34 -6.62 12.74
CA VAL A 651 -19.21 -8.04 13.11
C VAL A 651 -19.04 -8.17 14.61
N SER A 652 -19.81 -9.06 15.24
CA SER A 652 -19.65 -9.41 16.65
C SER A 652 -19.50 -10.93 16.78
N ALA A 653 -18.51 -11.39 17.55
CA ALA A 653 -18.26 -12.82 17.72
C ALA A 653 -17.61 -13.13 19.07
N SER A 654 -17.95 -14.31 19.60
CA SER A 654 -17.43 -14.83 20.87
C SER A 654 -16.46 -15.98 20.63
N ILE A 655 -15.25 -15.85 21.16
CA ILE A 655 -14.15 -16.82 21.02
C ILE A 655 -14.03 -17.60 22.33
N PRO A 656 -14.34 -18.91 22.36
CA PRO A 656 -14.27 -19.70 23.57
C PRO A 656 -12.83 -19.95 24.03
N LEU A 657 -12.54 -19.64 25.28
CA LEU A 657 -11.22 -19.84 25.88
C LEU A 657 -10.97 -21.31 26.23
N GLY A 658 -9.69 -21.72 26.20
CA GLY A 658 -9.29 -23.10 26.49
C GLY A 658 -9.64 -24.12 25.41
N THR A 659 -9.96 -23.66 24.20
CA THR A 659 -10.28 -24.50 23.04
C THR A 659 -9.33 -24.21 21.87
N PHE A 660 -9.31 -25.09 20.86
CA PHE A 660 -8.55 -24.87 19.62
C PHE A 660 -9.49 -24.23 18.59
N THR A 661 -9.44 -22.91 18.48
CA THR A 661 -10.33 -22.12 17.63
C THR A 661 -9.67 -21.83 16.29
N CYS A 662 -10.29 -22.26 15.20
CA CYS A 662 -9.87 -21.94 13.84
C CYS A 662 -10.77 -20.85 13.26
N VAL A 663 -10.19 -19.73 12.83
CA VAL A 663 -10.90 -18.70 12.06
C VAL A 663 -10.73 -19.01 10.58
N THR A 664 -11.82 -19.39 9.92
CA THR A 664 -11.84 -19.82 8.51
C THR A 664 -12.65 -18.85 7.64
N GLY A 665 -12.49 -18.96 6.33
CA GLY A 665 -13.13 -18.11 5.33
C GLY A 665 -12.24 -17.89 4.10
N VAL A 666 -12.85 -17.44 3.01
CA VAL A 666 -12.16 -17.16 1.73
C VAL A 666 -11.14 -16.03 1.84
N SER A 667 -10.19 -15.94 0.90
CA SER A 667 -9.27 -14.79 0.85
C SER A 667 -10.08 -13.49 0.72
N GLY A 668 -9.65 -12.43 1.39
CA GLY A 668 -10.40 -11.16 1.44
C GLY A 668 -11.59 -11.11 2.41
N SER A 669 -12.00 -12.20 3.06
CA SER A 669 -13.18 -12.20 3.95
C SER A 669 -13.02 -11.43 5.28
N GLY A 670 -11.90 -10.72 5.48
CA GLY A 670 -11.64 -9.95 6.70
C GLY A 670 -11.06 -10.76 7.88
N LYS A 671 -10.55 -11.98 7.67
CA LYS A 671 -9.95 -12.82 8.73
C LYS A 671 -8.86 -12.08 9.51
N SER A 672 -7.83 -11.62 8.81
CA SER A 672 -6.70 -10.90 9.42
C SER A 672 -7.13 -9.58 10.06
N THR A 673 -8.08 -8.88 9.44
CA THR A 673 -8.67 -7.67 10.00
C THR A 673 -9.34 -7.94 11.34
N PHE A 674 -10.13 -9.02 11.43
CA PHE A 674 -10.80 -9.42 12.67
C PHE A 674 -9.80 -9.91 13.74
N THR A 675 -8.89 -10.82 13.38
CA THR A 675 -8.02 -11.50 14.35
C THR A 675 -6.78 -10.72 14.74
N ILE A 676 -6.09 -10.09 13.77
CA ILE A 676 -4.81 -9.40 14.00
C ILE A 676 -5.07 -7.92 14.23
N ASP A 677 -5.67 -7.24 13.25
CA ASP A 677 -5.77 -5.78 13.28
C ASP A 677 -6.79 -5.25 14.31
N THR A 678 -7.80 -6.05 14.68
CA THR A 678 -8.77 -5.70 15.73
C THR A 678 -8.49 -6.46 17.03
N LEU A 679 -8.69 -7.79 17.06
CA LEU A 679 -8.63 -8.58 18.31
C LEU A 679 -7.25 -8.52 18.98
N TYR A 680 -6.20 -8.93 18.27
CA TYR A 680 -4.85 -8.98 18.82
C TYR A 680 -4.39 -7.59 19.28
N ARG A 681 -4.54 -6.56 18.43
CA ARG A 681 -4.14 -5.20 18.79
C ARG A 681 -4.91 -4.64 19.98
N ALA A 682 -6.23 -4.86 20.05
CA ALA A 682 -7.04 -4.43 21.19
C ALA A 682 -6.62 -5.16 22.47
N ALA A 683 -6.46 -6.49 22.41
CA ALA A 683 -6.03 -7.28 23.56
C ALA A 683 -4.60 -6.95 23.99
N SER A 684 -3.67 -6.76 23.05
CA SER A 684 -2.27 -6.40 23.29
C SER A 684 -2.15 -4.99 23.88
N ARG A 685 -2.96 -4.02 23.42
CA ARG A 685 -3.03 -2.68 24.01
C ARG A 685 -3.53 -2.73 25.45
N THR A 686 -4.59 -3.50 25.73
CA THR A 686 -5.17 -3.59 27.08
C THR A 686 -4.30 -4.39 28.05
N LEU A 687 -3.81 -5.58 27.65
CA LEU A 687 -3.09 -6.51 28.53
C LEU A 687 -1.59 -6.22 28.60
N MET A 688 -0.96 -5.92 27.46
CA MET A 688 0.49 -5.74 27.34
C MET A 688 0.92 -4.27 27.23
N LYS A 689 -0.03 -3.32 27.18
CA LYS A 689 0.25 -1.89 26.95
C LYS A 689 1.00 -1.64 25.64
N SER A 690 0.69 -2.44 24.62
CA SER A 690 1.20 -2.23 23.26
C SER A 690 0.71 -0.89 22.69
N LYS A 691 1.51 -0.34 21.77
CA LYS A 691 1.24 0.94 21.09
C LYS A 691 0.46 0.78 19.79
N GLU A 692 0.21 -0.46 19.37
CA GLU A 692 -0.49 -0.70 18.13
C GLU A 692 -1.96 -0.27 18.25
N GLN A 693 -2.42 0.53 17.29
CA GLN A 693 -3.79 0.99 17.24
C GLN A 693 -4.68 -0.10 16.62
N PRO A 694 -5.70 -0.59 17.35
CA PRO A 694 -6.68 -1.50 16.77
C PRO A 694 -7.55 -0.78 15.75
N LEU A 695 -7.99 -1.50 14.72
CA LEU A 695 -9.02 -1.01 13.80
C LEU A 695 -10.37 -0.83 14.51
N PRO A 696 -11.27 0.03 14.01
CA PRO A 696 -12.52 0.39 14.69
C PRO A 696 -13.38 -0.80 15.15
N TYR A 697 -13.78 -0.78 16.42
CA TYR A 697 -14.71 -1.73 17.06
C TYR A 697 -15.50 -1.00 18.16
N LYS A 698 -16.64 -1.56 18.60
CA LYS A 698 -17.46 -0.95 19.65
C LYS A 698 -16.95 -1.28 21.06
N ASP A 699 -16.73 -2.56 21.33
CA ASP A 699 -16.31 -3.03 22.66
C ASP A 699 -15.64 -4.42 22.58
N ILE A 700 -14.83 -4.77 23.59
CA ILE A 700 -14.25 -6.10 23.76
C ILE A 700 -14.36 -6.56 25.22
N LYS A 701 -14.95 -7.74 25.43
CA LYS A 701 -15.23 -8.31 26.75
C LYS A 701 -14.49 -9.63 26.96
N GLY A 702 -14.28 -10.02 28.22
CA GLY A 702 -13.65 -11.29 28.57
C GLY A 702 -12.12 -11.27 28.50
N LEU A 703 -11.50 -10.08 28.40
CA LEU A 703 -10.05 -9.94 28.49
C LEU A 703 -9.53 -10.21 29.90
N GLU A 704 -10.37 -10.07 30.93
CA GLU A 704 -10.07 -10.40 32.33
C GLU A 704 -9.74 -11.88 32.56
N PHE A 705 -10.09 -12.77 31.62
CA PHE A 705 -9.80 -14.20 31.69
C PHE A 705 -8.42 -14.57 31.12
N VAL A 706 -7.66 -13.60 30.60
CA VAL A 706 -6.38 -13.83 29.91
C VAL A 706 -5.31 -12.88 30.42
N ASP A 707 -4.14 -13.41 30.82
CA ASP A 707 -3.03 -12.57 31.30
C ASP A 707 -2.25 -11.90 30.17
N LYS A 708 -2.10 -12.61 29.04
CA LYS A 708 -1.27 -12.19 27.91
C LYS A 708 -1.75 -12.78 26.60
N VAL A 709 -1.59 -12.02 25.51
CA VAL A 709 -1.86 -12.43 24.13
C VAL A 709 -0.57 -12.41 23.33
N ILE A 710 -0.23 -13.51 22.67
CA ILE A 710 0.99 -13.64 21.87
C ILE A 710 0.58 -13.87 20.42
N ASP A 711 1.04 -12.98 19.53
CA ASP A 711 0.99 -13.22 18.08
C ASP A 711 2.29 -13.91 17.65
N ILE A 712 2.14 -15.02 16.93
CA ILE A 712 3.25 -15.77 16.35
C ILE A 712 3.16 -15.54 14.85
N ASP A 713 3.86 -14.49 14.39
CA ASP A 713 3.80 -14.06 12.99
C ASP A 713 4.76 -14.84 12.07
N GLN A 714 4.65 -14.56 10.78
CA GLN A 714 5.55 -15.09 9.74
C GLN A 714 6.62 -14.07 9.34
N SER A 715 6.85 -13.04 10.15
CA SER A 715 7.86 -12.04 9.84
C SER A 715 9.27 -12.64 9.99
N PRO A 716 10.26 -12.15 9.22
CA PRO A 716 11.62 -12.65 9.37
C PRO A 716 12.12 -12.45 10.81
N ILE A 717 12.71 -13.50 11.39
CA ILE A 717 13.33 -13.51 12.74
C ILE A 717 14.24 -12.28 12.95
N GLY A 718 14.95 -11.87 11.90
CA GLY A 718 15.56 -10.55 11.83
C GLY A 718 15.99 -10.21 10.40
N ARG A 719 16.33 -8.94 10.20
CA ARG A 719 16.74 -8.40 8.88
C ARG A 719 18.25 -8.46 8.64
N THR A 720 19.01 -9.00 9.58
CA THR A 720 20.47 -9.08 9.50
C THR A 720 20.93 -10.52 9.74
N PRO A 721 22.07 -10.94 9.17
CA PRO A 721 22.64 -12.27 9.40
C PRO A 721 22.94 -12.59 10.88
N ARG A 722 22.93 -11.57 11.75
CA ARG A 722 23.16 -11.70 13.19
C ARG A 722 21.99 -12.34 13.92
N SER A 723 20.79 -12.22 13.36
CA SER A 723 19.58 -12.82 13.91
C SER A 723 19.48 -14.26 13.43
N ASN A 724 19.80 -15.20 14.31
CA ASN A 724 19.75 -16.63 14.05
C ASN A 724 19.05 -17.37 15.20
N PRO A 725 18.70 -18.67 15.04
CA PRO A 725 17.96 -19.41 16.06
C PRO A 725 18.60 -19.38 17.46
N ALA A 726 19.94 -19.43 17.54
CA ALA A 726 20.64 -19.40 18.83
C ALA A 726 20.54 -18.04 19.53
N THR A 727 20.58 -16.93 18.79
CA THR A 727 20.36 -15.59 19.35
C THR A 727 18.91 -15.33 19.70
N TYR A 728 17.98 -15.75 18.84
CA TYR A 728 16.55 -15.48 19.02
C TYR A 728 15.95 -16.24 20.20
N THR A 729 16.35 -17.51 20.38
CA THR A 729 15.95 -18.33 21.53
C THR A 729 16.69 -17.97 22.83
N GLY A 730 17.72 -17.13 22.76
CA GLY A 730 18.60 -16.83 23.88
C GLY A 730 19.62 -17.92 24.23
N ALA A 731 19.63 -19.05 23.50
CA ALA A 731 20.54 -20.17 23.73
C ALA A 731 22.03 -19.81 23.55
N PHE A 732 22.34 -18.76 22.78
CA PHE A 732 23.74 -18.37 22.55
C PHE A 732 24.43 -17.78 23.79
N THR A 733 23.70 -17.20 24.74
CA THR A 733 24.28 -16.66 25.98
C THR A 733 24.90 -17.74 26.86
N PRO A 734 24.18 -18.80 27.28
CA PRO A 734 24.77 -19.86 28.09
C PRO A 734 25.90 -20.59 27.36
N ILE A 735 25.85 -20.71 26.03
CA ILE A 735 26.96 -21.26 25.23
C ILE A 735 28.23 -20.40 25.40
N ARG A 736 28.12 -19.07 25.29
CA ARG A 736 29.27 -18.18 25.46
C ARG A 736 29.83 -18.18 26.88
N GLU A 737 28.96 -18.27 27.89
CA GLU A 737 29.37 -18.37 29.29
C GLU A 737 30.13 -19.68 29.54
N TRP A 738 29.66 -20.78 28.96
CA TRP A 738 30.35 -22.06 29.02
C TRP A 738 31.75 -22.00 28.37
N TYR A 739 31.87 -21.42 27.18
CA TYR A 739 33.17 -21.23 26.51
C TYR A 739 34.14 -20.35 27.33
N ALA A 740 33.64 -19.29 27.96
CA ALA A 740 34.44 -18.46 28.87
C ALA A 740 34.87 -19.22 30.14
N GLY A 741 34.13 -20.26 30.52
CA GLY A 741 34.44 -21.13 31.65
C GLY A 741 35.59 -22.12 31.41
N LEU A 742 35.96 -22.38 30.16
CA LEU A 742 36.99 -23.36 29.79
C LEU A 742 38.39 -22.96 30.29
N PRO A 743 39.26 -23.92 30.66
CA PRO A 743 40.59 -23.63 31.18
C PRO A 743 41.44 -22.74 30.25
N GLU A 744 41.38 -22.99 28.94
CA GLU A 744 42.09 -22.21 27.93
C GLU A 744 41.59 -20.77 27.83
N ALA A 745 40.27 -20.57 27.92
CA ALA A 745 39.65 -19.25 27.89
C ALA A 745 40.03 -18.45 29.14
N LYS A 746 39.99 -19.09 30.33
CA LYS A 746 40.42 -18.48 31.59
C LYS A 746 41.89 -18.10 31.58
N ALA A 747 42.77 -19.00 31.10
CA ALA A 747 44.21 -18.72 31.00
C ALA A 747 44.52 -17.53 30.07
N ARG A 748 43.69 -17.30 29.05
CA ARG A 748 43.82 -16.17 28.11
C ARG A 748 43.02 -14.93 28.51
N GLY A 749 42.33 -14.95 29.65
CA GLY A 749 41.49 -13.84 30.11
C GLY A 749 40.25 -13.56 29.24
N TYR A 750 39.75 -14.57 28.52
CA TYR A 750 38.61 -14.42 27.62
C TYR A 750 37.28 -14.48 28.40
N GLY A 751 36.57 -13.35 28.44
CA GLY A 751 35.19 -13.30 28.92
C GLY A 751 34.16 -13.70 27.86
N PRO A 752 32.85 -13.83 28.22
CA PRO A 752 31.78 -14.20 27.30
C PRO A 752 31.61 -13.25 26.10
N GLY A 753 32.09 -12.01 26.22
CA GLY A 753 32.12 -11.02 25.13
C GLY A 753 33.03 -11.44 23.97
N ARG A 754 34.13 -12.14 24.24
CA ARG A 754 35.09 -12.61 23.23
C ARG A 754 34.46 -13.62 22.25
N PHE A 755 33.48 -14.40 22.72
CA PHE A 755 32.76 -15.39 21.92
C PHE A 755 31.48 -14.83 21.28
N SER A 756 31.27 -13.52 21.35
CA SER A 756 30.14 -12.86 20.71
C SER A 756 30.52 -12.32 19.34
N PHE A 757 29.82 -12.74 18.29
CA PHE A 757 29.96 -12.13 16.97
C PHE A 757 29.43 -10.69 16.91
N ASN A 758 28.67 -10.25 17.91
CA ASN A 758 28.16 -8.87 17.98
C ASN A 758 29.16 -7.87 18.61
N VAL A 759 30.15 -8.35 19.37
CA VAL A 759 31.06 -7.51 20.15
C VAL A 759 32.43 -7.45 19.49
N LYS A 760 33.06 -6.27 19.50
CA LYS A 760 34.44 -6.09 19.01
C LYS A 760 35.43 -6.85 19.88
N GLY A 761 36.50 -7.32 19.24
CA GLY A 761 37.57 -8.04 19.91
C GLY A 761 37.23 -9.51 20.13
N GLY A 762 36.67 -10.19 19.13
CA GLY A 762 36.37 -11.63 19.15
C GLY A 762 35.70 -12.12 17.86
N ARG A 763 34.89 -11.25 17.26
CA ARG A 763 34.37 -11.41 15.89
C ARG A 763 35.42 -11.17 14.82
N CYS A 764 35.16 -11.66 13.61
CA CYS A 764 35.91 -11.27 12.41
C CYS A 764 35.66 -9.78 12.08
N GLU A 765 36.73 -8.99 11.90
CA GLU A 765 36.62 -7.55 11.61
C GLU A 765 36.28 -7.26 10.15
N ALA A 766 36.56 -8.19 9.22
CA ALA A 766 36.23 -8.03 7.80
C ALA A 766 34.71 -8.03 7.57
N CYS A 767 34.00 -9.06 8.04
CA CYS A 767 32.54 -9.12 7.99
C CYS A 767 31.86 -8.49 9.20
N LYS A 768 32.63 -7.92 10.15
CA LYS A 768 32.14 -7.35 11.42
C LYS A 768 31.22 -8.31 12.22
N GLY A 769 31.43 -9.61 12.06
CA GLY A 769 30.66 -10.66 12.72
C GLY A 769 29.43 -11.18 11.95
N ASP A 770 29.17 -10.68 10.75
CA ASP A 770 28.01 -11.10 9.96
C ASP A 770 28.22 -12.48 9.28
N GLY A 771 29.47 -12.93 9.15
CA GLY A 771 29.83 -14.21 8.50
C GLY A 771 29.71 -14.19 6.98
N VAL A 772 28.98 -13.23 6.40
CA VAL A 772 28.79 -13.02 4.97
C VAL A 772 28.97 -11.54 4.63
N ILE A 773 29.36 -11.24 3.39
CA ILE A 773 29.46 -9.87 2.87
C ILE A 773 28.31 -9.66 1.91
N LYS A 774 27.49 -8.63 2.16
CA LYS A 774 26.41 -8.24 1.25
C LYS A 774 27.02 -7.49 0.06
N ILE A 775 26.81 -8.02 -1.14
CA ILE A 775 27.16 -7.37 -2.41
C ILE A 775 25.87 -6.78 -2.99
N GLU A 776 25.88 -5.49 -3.33
CA GLU A 776 24.74 -4.85 -3.98
C GLU A 776 24.73 -5.16 -5.48
N MET A 777 23.58 -5.66 -5.95
CA MET A 777 23.32 -5.94 -7.37
C MET A 777 22.47 -4.79 -7.92
N HIS A 778 22.95 -4.11 -8.96
CA HIS A 778 22.28 -2.96 -9.59
C HIS A 778 21.53 -3.31 -10.90
N PHE A 779 21.28 -4.59 -11.16
CA PHE A 779 20.61 -5.05 -12.39
C PHE A 779 19.11 -5.23 -12.19
#